data_AF-A0AAD5NUX9-F1
#
_entry.id   AF-A0AAD5NUX9-F1
#
_cell.length_a   1.000
_cell.length_b   1.000
_cell.length_c   1.000
_cell.angle_alpha   90.00
_cell.angle_beta   90.00
_cell.angle_gamma   90.00
#
_symmetry.space_group_name_H-M   'P 1'
#
loop_
_entity.id
_entity.type
_entity.pdbx_description
1 polymer ?
#
loop_
_entity_poly.entity_id
_entity_poly.type
_entity_poly.pdbx_seq_one_letter_code
_entity_poly.pdbx_strand_id
1 'polypeptide(L)'
;MASPPMFGLVEVPKSLEANLVSSPHATPICGKGMVSSRSGGHSMGFEAHALSYDYSATIECLTNPHKPQYGGGIIVNPELNHGLKGWSTFGNAIIQHRESGGNKFLVAHSRRQPYASISQKLYLRKNMLYTFSAWIQVSEGVAAVSAFFKTRSGFKHAGAIVAEPKCWSMLKGGLTVDTSGPAELYFENKNTSVEIWVDSLSLQPFTQEEWSSHQQQSINKVRKTNVRIQALDKQGNPLQNATISIEQKSPSFPFGCAMNKNILNNPAYQNWFTSRFKVTTFENEMKWYSTEPYPGHEDYSVPDAMINFAKQHNIAVRAHNIFWDDPKYQPGWLNSLSPADLWKAVNKRITSIMSKYKGQVIAWDVVNENLHWNFFESKLGTKFSGVIYSKAHAFDGATTLFMNDYNTIEESGDKQSVPAKYLEKLREIQKYPGIANAKMAIGLEGHFNTPNLPYIRSSIDTLASAGLPIWLTEVDVQSGPSQCLTNPHKPQYGGGIIVNPELNHGLKGWSTFGNAIIQHRESGGNKFLVAHSRRQPYASISQKLYLRKNMLYTFSAWIQVSEGVAAVSAFFKTRSGFKHAGAIVAEPKCWSMLKGGLTVDTSGPAELYFESKNTSVEIWVDSLSLQPFTQEEWSSHQQQSINKVRKTNVGIQALDKQGNPLQNATISIEQKSPSFPFGCAMNKNILNNPAYQNWFTSRFKVTTFENEMKWYSTEPYPGHEDYSVPNAMINFAKQHNIAVRAHNIFWDDPKYQPGWLNSLSPADLWKAVNKRITSIMSKYKGQVIAWDVVNENLHWNFFESKLGTKFSGVIYSKAHAFDGATTLFMNDYNTIEESGDKQSVPAKYLEKLREIQKYPGIANAKMAIGLEGHFNTPNLPYIRSSIDTLASAGLPIWLTEVDVQSGPSQFLVVAVNYLTKHILPFDFEATLARHATMAPFASIDQQASTQILLMTPIRDLMTELNRWNFSSRNVANQPSPSVGVVAEVNSLMSLYLSLFLTAVLN
;
A
#
# COMPACT_ATOMS: atom_id res chain seq x y z
N MET A 1 -19.95 32.45 29.82
CA MET A 1 -18.78 32.11 28.98
C MET A 1 -19.17 30.90 28.16
N ALA A 2 -18.99 30.98 26.84
CA ALA A 2 -19.81 30.32 25.83
C ALA A 2 -19.63 28.79 25.73
N SER A 3 -20.76 28.10 25.65
CA SER A 3 -20.93 26.66 25.43
C SER A 3 -20.48 26.21 24.02
N PRO A 4 -19.96 25.00 23.82
CA PRO A 4 -19.76 24.41 22.49
C PRO A 4 -21.09 23.92 21.89
N PRO A 5 -21.30 23.96 20.56
CA PRO A 5 -22.57 23.61 19.93
C PRO A 5 -22.82 22.10 19.91
N MET A 6 -24.08 21.73 20.19
CA MET A 6 -24.64 20.39 20.01
C MET A 6 -24.66 19.99 18.53
N PHE A 7 -24.33 18.74 18.24
CA PHE A 7 -24.49 18.13 16.92
C PHE A 7 -25.98 17.90 16.64
N GLY A 8 -26.54 18.77 15.80
CA GLY A 8 -27.86 18.58 15.19
C GLY A 8 -27.79 17.60 14.02
N LEU A 9 -28.73 16.67 14.01
CA LEU A 9 -29.12 15.86 12.85
C LEU A 9 -29.44 16.78 11.67
N VAL A 10 -28.86 16.52 10.50
CA VAL A 10 -29.36 17.10 9.25
C VAL A 10 -30.59 16.29 8.85
N GLU A 11 -31.77 16.86 9.10
CA GLU A 11 -33.02 16.43 8.47
C GLU A 11 -32.91 16.60 6.95
N VAL A 12 -33.19 15.53 6.22
CA VAL A 12 -33.48 15.59 4.78
C VAL A 12 -34.94 16.01 4.65
N PRO A 13 -35.28 17.11 3.95
CA PRO A 13 -36.68 17.49 3.78
C PRO A 13 -37.46 16.43 3.01
N LYS A 14 -38.50 15.87 3.65
CA LYS A 14 -39.63 15.23 2.96
C LYS A 14 -40.45 16.32 2.27
N SER A 15 -40.33 16.46 0.96
CA SER A 15 -41.39 17.06 0.12
C SER A 15 -41.14 16.78 -1.36
N LEU A 16 -41.85 15.80 -1.91
CA LEU A 16 -42.53 15.80 -3.23
C LEU A 16 -42.90 14.34 -3.58
N GLU A 17 -43.95 13.84 -2.94
CA GLU A 17 -44.83 12.85 -3.55
C GLU A 17 -45.98 13.56 -4.27
N ALA A 18 -46.54 12.87 -5.25
CA ALA A 18 -47.74 13.16 -6.04
C ALA A 18 -47.59 14.15 -7.22
N ASN A 19 -47.31 13.58 -8.40
CA ASN A 19 -48.30 13.47 -9.46
C ASN A 19 -47.67 12.81 -10.70
N LEU A 20 -48.14 11.63 -11.08
CA LEU A 20 -48.68 11.39 -12.43
C LEU A 20 -49.28 9.98 -12.51
N VAL A 21 -50.44 9.98 -13.14
CA VAL A 21 -51.48 8.96 -13.19
C VAL A 21 -51.15 7.84 -14.18
N SER A 22 -51.73 6.68 -13.92
CA SER A 22 -51.78 5.43 -14.68
C SER A 22 -52.22 5.52 -16.15
N SER A 23 -51.81 4.47 -16.91
CA SER A 23 -52.49 3.77 -18.03
C SER A 23 -51.86 3.92 -19.45
N PRO A 24 -52.09 2.99 -20.42
CA PRO A 24 -51.07 2.04 -20.89
C PRO A 24 -50.98 1.96 -22.44
N HIS A 25 -50.25 0.96 -22.97
CA HIS A 25 -50.09 0.51 -24.38
C HIS A 25 -48.79 0.90 -25.09
N ALA A 26 -47.90 -0.08 -25.29
CA ALA A 26 -47.70 -0.77 -26.58
C ALA A 26 -46.41 -1.62 -26.56
N THR A 27 -46.53 -2.84 -27.07
CA THR A 27 -45.51 -3.91 -27.23
C THR A 27 -44.56 -3.64 -28.44
N PRO A 28 -43.52 -4.47 -28.65
CA PRO A 28 -42.18 -4.07 -29.14
C PRO A 28 -41.94 -4.35 -30.63
N ILE A 29 -40.92 -3.71 -31.24
CA ILE A 29 -40.38 -4.11 -32.55
C ILE A 29 -38.85 -3.99 -32.60
N CYS A 30 -38.20 -5.11 -32.92
CA CYS A 30 -36.79 -5.23 -33.34
C CYS A 30 -36.57 -4.66 -34.76
N GLY A 31 -35.42 -4.04 -35.02
CA GLY A 31 -35.00 -3.70 -36.39
C GLY A 31 -33.56 -3.22 -36.49
N LYS A 32 -32.79 -3.83 -37.39
CA LYS A 32 -31.33 -3.70 -37.62
C LYS A 32 -30.94 -2.38 -38.31
N GLY A 33 -29.79 -1.84 -37.88
CA GLY A 33 -28.64 -1.35 -38.69
C GLY A 33 -28.81 -0.20 -39.69
N MET A 34 -28.04 0.89 -39.51
CA MET A 34 -27.04 1.37 -40.49
C MET A 34 -26.22 2.54 -39.93
N VAL A 35 -24.95 2.54 -40.31
CA VAL A 35 -23.90 3.52 -40.01
C VAL A 35 -24.10 4.79 -40.84
N SER A 36 -23.99 5.97 -40.24
CA SER A 36 -23.40 7.13 -40.92
C SER A 36 -22.75 8.09 -39.91
N SER A 37 -21.55 8.53 -40.27
CA SER A 37 -20.60 9.30 -39.50
C SER A 37 -20.93 10.79 -39.47
N ARG A 38 -20.67 11.44 -38.33
CA ARG A 38 -20.01 12.76 -38.28
C ARG A 38 -19.43 13.00 -36.88
N SER A 39 -18.14 13.30 -36.90
CA SER A 39 -17.21 13.48 -35.80
C SER A 39 -17.40 14.82 -35.08
N GLY A 40 -17.55 14.76 -33.75
CA GLY A 40 -17.34 15.88 -32.84
C GLY A 40 -16.65 15.34 -31.59
N GLY A 41 -15.36 15.64 -31.45
CA GLY A 41 -14.53 15.14 -30.36
C GLY A 41 -14.97 15.72 -29.01
N HIS A 42 -15.45 14.85 -28.13
CA HIS A 42 -15.38 15.03 -26.69
C HIS A 42 -14.62 13.84 -26.15
N SER A 43 -13.50 14.09 -25.47
CA SER A 43 -12.82 13.08 -24.67
C SER A 43 -13.74 12.71 -23.50
N MET A 44 -14.63 11.75 -23.71
CA MET A 44 -15.25 11.02 -22.62
C MET A 44 -14.10 10.34 -21.87
N GLY A 45 -13.84 10.81 -20.65
CA GLY A 45 -13.21 9.94 -19.66
C GLY A 45 -14.06 8.68 -19.61
N PHE A 46 -13.41 7.52 -19.70
CA PHE A 46 -14.08 6.25 -19.44
C PHE A 46 -14.50 6.22 -17.96
N GLU A 47 -15.62 6.87 -17.62
CA GLU A 47 -16.45 6.41 -16.53
C GLU A 47 -17.07 5.10 -17.02
N ALA A 48 -16.35 3.99 -16.78
CA ALA A 48 -17.01 2.70 -16.80
C ALA A 48 -18.23 2.81 -15.87
N HIS A 49 -19.43 2.57 -16.40
CA HIS A 49 -20.64 2.41 -15.61
C HIS A 49 -20.45 1.20 -14.69
N ALA A 50 -19.75 1.39 -13.57
CA ALA A 50 -19.59 0.38 -12.55
C ALA A 50 -20.97 0.15 -11.91
N LEU A 51 -21.41 -1.11 -11.89
CA LEU A 51 -22.60 -1.51 -11.15
C LEU A 51 -22.52 -0.97 -9.72
N SER A 52 -23.48 -0.17 -9.29
CA SER A 52 -23.54 0.37 -7.94
C SER A 52 -23.80 -0.75 -6.94
N TYR A 53 -23.08 -0.78 -5.83
CA TYR A 53 -23.38 -1.71 -4.74
C TYR A 53 -24.62 -1.25 -3.96
N ASP A 54 -25.50 -2.20 -3.68
CA ASP A 54 -26.68 -2.03 -2.86
C ASP A 54 -26.35 -2.23 -1.38
N TYR A 55 -26.34 -1.11 -0.64
CA TYR A 55 -26.09 -1.08 0.80
C TYR A 55 -27.31 -1.45 1.65
N SER A 56 -28.49 -1.67 1.04
CA SER A 56 -29.68 -1.99 1.80
C SER A 56 -29.52 -3.29 2.58
N ALA A 57 -29.86 -3.22 3.86
CA ALA A 57 -29.98 -4.32 4.78
C ALA A 57 -31.04 -3.92 5.81
N THR A 58 -31.83 -4.88 6.27
CA THR A 58 -32.81 -4.63 7.32
C THR A 58 -32.76 -5.73 8.36
N ILE A 59 -33.05 -5.32 9.58
CA ILE A 59 -33.22 -6.20 10.74
C ILE A 59 -34.68 -6.45 11.10
N GLU A 60 -35.59 -5.74 10.44
CA GLU A 60 -37.02 -5.90 10.63
C GLU A 60 -37.48 -7.21 9.99
N CYS A 61 -38.29 -7.96 10.71
CA CYS A 61 -38.96 -9.13 10.15
C CYS A 61 -40.19 -8.66 9.39
N LEU A 62 -40.17 -8.80 8.06
CA LEU A 62 -41.19 -8.24 7.19
C LEU A 62 -42.31 -9.23 6.89
N THR A 63 -43.56 -8.75 6.78
CA THR A 63 -44.67 -9.60 6.33
C THR A 63 -44.45 -10.14 4.92
N ASN A 64 -43.87 -9.32 4.03
CA ASN A 64 -43.50 -9.69 2.67
C ASN A 64 -42.04 -9.29 2.40
N PRO A 65 -41.25 -10.15 1.73
CA PRO A 65 -39.87 -9.85 1.40
C PRO A 65 -39.79 -8.76 0.32
N HIS A 66 -38.71 -7.98 0.34
CA HIS A 66 -38.39 -7.12 -0.81
C HIS A 66 -37.90 -7.95 -1.99
N LYS A 67 -38.02 -7.37 -3.20
CA LYS A 67 -37.47 -7.96 -4.42
C LYS A 67 -35.97 -8.29 -4.27
N PRO A 68 -35.48 -9.31 -5.00
CA PRO A 68 -34.06 -9.67 -4.94
C PRO A 68 -33.16 -8.51 -5.35
N GLN A 69 -32.10 -8.28 -4.56
CA GLN A 69 -31.09 -7.28 -4.88
C GLN A 69 -30.48 -7.57 -6.26
N TYR A 70 -30.15 -6.52 -7.03
CA TYR A 70 -29.57 -6.66 -8.37
C TYR A 70 -30.41 -7.53 -9.34
N GLY A 71 -31.73 -7.63 -9.14
CA GLY A 71 -32.59 -8.49 -9.95
C GLY A 71 -32.24 -9.98 -9.84
N GLY A 72 -31.56 -10.39 -8.76
CA GLY A 72 -31.09 -11.75 -8.50
C GLY A 72 -29.67 -12.07 -8.96
N GLY A 73 -29.01 -11.16 -9.68
CA GLY A 73 -27.65 -11.37 -10.20
C GLY A 73 -27.56 -12.63 -11.08
N ILE A 74 -26.73 -13.60 -10.70
CA ILE A 74 -26.59 -14.88 -11.44
C ILE A 74 -27.56 -15.98 -10.98
N ILE A 75 -28.46 -15.70 -10.03
CA ILE A 75 -29.49 -16.67 -9.59
C ILE A 75 -30.56 -16.82 -10.68
N VAL A 76 -30.91 -18.07 -10.97
CA VAL A 76 -32.01 -18.40 -11.90
C VAL A 76 -33.34 -18.41 -11.15
N ASN A 77 -34.36 -17.78 -11.73
CA ASN A 77 -35.71 -17.68 -11.16
C ASN A 77 -35.69 -17.10 -9.72
N PRO A 78 -35.08 -15.91 -9.49
CA PRO A 78 -34.84 -15.37 -8.15
C PRO A 78 -36.10 -14.90 -7.43
N GLU A 79 -37.13 -14.48 -8.18
CA GLU A 79 -38.47 -14.12 -7.68
C GLU A 79 -39.45 -15.30 -7.68
N LEU A 80 -38.99 -16.51 -8.05
CA LEU A 80 -39.77 -17.75 -7.96
C LEU A 80 -41.10 -17.75 -8.75
N ASN A 81 -41.19 -16.90 -9.78
CA ASN A 81 -42.35 -16.78 -10.67
C ASN A 81 -42.58 -18.01 -11.56
N HIS A 82 -41.58 -18.88 -11.72
CA HIS A 82 -41.64 -20.08 -12.56
C HIS A 82 -41.55 -21.38 -11.74
N GLY A 83 -42.11 -21.40 -10.53
CA GLY A 83 -42.12 -22.59 -9.68
C GLY A 83 -40.71 -23.08 -9.33
N LEU A 84 -40.47 -24.39 -9.45
CA LEU A 84 -39.18 -25.03 -9.17
C LEU A 84 -38.14 -24.91 -10.31
N LYS A 85 -38.41 -24.15 -11.38
CA LYS A 85 -37.47 -24.04 -12.52
C LYS A 85 -36.11 -23.52 -12.05
N GLY A 86 -35.06 -24.33 -12.27
CA GLY A 86 -33.68 -24.01 -11.88
C GLY A 86 -33.33 -24.35 -10.42
N TRP A 87 -34.27 -24.90 -9.66
CA TRP A 87 -34.09 -25.26 -8.25
C TRP A 87 -34.15 -26.78 -8.07
N SER A 88 -33.31 -27.30 -7.17
CA SER A 88 -33.20 -28.71 -6.84
C SER A 88 -33.05 -28.91 -5.33
N THR A 89 -32.96 -30.16 -4.90
CA THR A 89 -32.74 -30.52 -3.49
C THR A 89 -31.25 -30.73 -3.23
N PHE A 90 -30.72 -30.15 -2.16
CA PHE A 90 -29.47 -30.60 -1.55
C PHE A 90 -29.78 -31.60 -0.44
N GLY A 91 -29.10 -32.75 -0.45
CA GLY A 91 -29.38 -33.83 0.52
C GLY A 91 -30.76 -34.46 0.29
N ASN A 92 -31.49 -34.73 1.38
CA ASN A 92 -32.69 -35.57 1.36
C ASN A 92 -34.01 -34.81 1.64
N ALA A 93 -33.99 -33.48 1.58
CA ALA A 93 -35.18 -32.67 1.81
C ALA A 93 -36.18 -32.85 0.66
N ILE A 94 -37.46 -32.72 0.95
CA ILE A 94 -38.48 -32.55 -0.08
C ILE A 94 -38.65 -31.04 -0.27
N ILE A 95 -38.57 -30.59 -1.53
CA ILE A 95 -38.79 -29.18 -1.86
C ILE A 95 -40.15 -28.97 -2.51
N GLN A 96 -40.78 -27.85 -2.17
CA GLN A 96 -42.07 -27.45 -2.70
C GLN A 96 -42.06 -25.95 -3.00
N HIS A 97 -42.68 -25.55 -4.11
CA HIS A 97 -43.04 -24.16 -4.36
C HIS A 97 -44.41 -23.89 -3.72
N ARG A 98 -44.51 -22.84 -2.91
CA ARG A 98 -45.75 -22.42 -2.25
C ARG A 98 -45.99 -20.94 -2.53
N GLU A 99 -47.27 -20.56 -2.48
CA GLU A 99 -47.70 -19.17 -2.59
C GLU A 99 -48.62 -18.84 -1.42
N SER A 100 -48.37 -17.72 -0.75
CA SER A 100 -49.19 -17.24 0.36
C SER A 100 -49.15 -15.71 0.40
N GLY A 101 -50.31 -15.06 0.55
CA GLY A 101 -50.39 -13.60 0.61
C GLY A 101 -49.87 -12.87 -0.63
N GLY A 102 -49.87 -13.52 -1.80
CA GLY A 102 -49.28 -12.99 -3.05
C GLY A 102 -47.76 -13.14 -3.15
N ASN A 103 -47.12 -13.74 -2.13
CA ASN A 103 -45.69 -14.01 -2.10
C ASN A 103 -45.38 -15.45 -2.49
N LYS A 104 -44.36 -15.66 -3.34
CA LYS A 104 -43.98 -16.98 -3.90
C LYS A 104 -42.64 -17.41 -3.35
N PHE A 105 -42.59 -18.57 -2.69
CA PHE A 105 -41.40 -19.02 -2.01
C PHE A 105 -41.16 -20.52 -2.16
N LEU A 106 -39.91 -20.93 -1.93
CA LEU A 106 -39.55 -22.34 -1.86
C LEU A 106 -39.50 -22.80 -0.41
N VAL A 107 -39.94 -24.02 -0.17
CA VAL A 107 -39.91 -24.67 1.14
C VAL A 107 -39.09 -25.93 1.04
N ALA A 108 -38.13 -26.12 1.95
CA ALA A 108 -37.51 -27.41 2.24
C ALA A 108 -38.12 -28.00 3.51
N HIS A 109 -38.79 -29.13 3.39
CA HIS A 109 -39.42 -29.85 4.50
C HIS A 109 -39.01 -31.32 4.53
N SER A 110 -39.48 -32.07 5.53
CA SER A 110 -39.15 -33.49 5.74
C SER A 110 -37.64 -33.75 5.76
N ARG A 111 -36.88 -32.82 6.34
CA ARG A 111 -35.41 -32.82 6.35
C ARG A 111 -34.93 -33.90 7.34
N ARG A 112 -33.88 -34.66 6.99
CA ARG A 112 -33.23 -35.64 7.92
C ARG A 112 -31.79 -35.28 8.26
N GLN A 113 -31.25 -34.26 7.60
CA GLN A 113 -29.88 -33.79 7.80
C GLN A 113 -29.89 -32.25 7.89
N PRO A 114 -29.03 -31.63 8.71
CA PRO A 114 -29.00 -30.18 8.89
C PRO A 114 -28.83 -29.39 7.58
N TYR A 115 -28.05 -29.91 6.64
CA TYR A 115 -27.79 -29.29 5.34
C TYR A 115 -28.85 -29.59 4.28
N ALA A 116 -29.82 -30.49 4.57
CA ALA A 116 -30.82 -30.87 3.59
C ALA A 116 -31.79 -29.69 3.34
N SER A 117 -31.77 -29.13 2.14
CA SER A 117 -32.50 -27.89 1.82
C SER A 117 -32.67 -27.65 0.32
N ILE A 118 -33.23 -26.49 -0.03
CA ILE A 118 -33.32 -25.97 -1.40
C ILE A 118 -31.91 -25.69 -1.94
N SER A 119 -31.66 -26.03 -3.20
CA SER A 119 -30.37 -25.87 -3.86
C SER A 119 -30.45 -25.28 -5.26
N GLN A 120 -29.38 -24.61 -5.67
CA GLN A 120 -29.18 -24.20 -7.05
C GLN A 120 -27.72 -24.39 -7.47
N LYS A 121 -27.51 -25.05 -8.60
CA LYS A 121 -26.19 -25.23 -9.21
C LYS A 121 -25.81 -23.98 -10.00
N LEU A 122 -24.60 -23.52 -9.79
CA LEU A 122 -24.04 -22.26 -10.28
C LEU A 122 -22.63 -22.49 -10.81
N TYR A 123 -22.06 -21.48 -11.47
CA TYR A 123 -20.65 -21.46 -11.85
C TYR A 123 -19.97 -20.23 -11.27
N LEU A 124 -19.04 -20.43 -10.33
CA LEU A 124 -18.30 -19.36 -9.69
C LEU A 124 -16.91 -19.23 -10.32
N ARG A 125 -16.41 -18.01 -10.40
CA ARG A 125 -15.12 -17.65 -11.00
C ARG A 125 -14.20 -17.14 -9.90
N LYS A 126 -12.96 -17.65 -9.90
CA LYS A 126 -11.87 -17.12 -9.07
C LYS A 126 -11.67 -15.62 -9.36
N ASN A 127 -11.23 -14.87 -8.35
CA ASN A 127 -10.99 -13.42 -8.40
C ASN A 127 -12.24 -12.56 -8.60
N MET A 128 -13.44 -13.13 -8.49
CA MET A 128 -14.68 -12.37 -8.39
C MET A 128 -15.08 -12.20 -6.93
N LEU A 129 -15.70 -11.07 -6.65
CA LEU A 129 -16.25 -10.69 -5.36
C LEU A 129 -17.76 -10.91 -5.42
N TYR A 130 -18.26 -11.95 -4.75
CA TYR A 130 -19.68 -12.29 -4.80
C TYR A 130 -20.42 -11.73 -3.60
N THR A 131 -21.45 -10.93 -3.86
CA THR A 131 -22.38 -10.45 -2.83
C THR A 131 -23.64 -11.29 -2.88
N PHE A 132 -24.10 -11.76 -1.74
CA PHE A 132 -25.21 -12.68 -1.61
C PHE A 132 -26.31 -12.07 -0.76
N SER A 133 -27.57 -12.28 -1.15
CA SER A 133 -28.71 -12.04 -0.27
C SER A 133 -29.85 -13.01 -0.53
N ALA A 134 -30.65 -13.25 0.49
CA ALA A 134 -31.88 -14.05 0.41
C ALA A 134 -32.82 -13.65 1.54
N TRP A 135 -34.12 -13.83 1.33
CA TRP A 135 -35.12 -13.71 2.39
C TRP A 135 -35.46 -15.08 2.93
N ILE A 136 -35.40 -15.22 4.25
CA ILE A 136 -35.51 -16.50 4.95
C ILE A 136 -36.66 -16.44 5.95
N GLN A 137 -37.47 -17.49 5.97
CA GLN A 137 -38.48 -17.75 6.99
C GLN A 137 -38.37 -19.22 7.45
N VAL A 138 -38.89 -19.52 8.63
CA VAL A 138 -38.96 -20.88 9.17
C VAL A 138 -40.39 -21.26 9.56
N SER A 139 -40.72 -22.55 9.59
CA SER A 139 -42.09 -22.99 9.91
C SER A 139 -42.51 -22.73 11.36
N GLU A 140 -41.57 -22.83 12.30
CA GLU A 140 -41.82 -22.68 13.73
C GLU A 140 -40.53 -22.32 14.49
N GLY A 141 -40.70 -21.70 15.66
CA GLY A 141 -39.60 -21.32 16.55
C GLY A 141 -38.65 -20.28 15.93
N VAL A 142 -37.60 -19.94 16.68
CA VAL A 142 -36.53 -19.06 16.18
C VAL A 142 -35.34 -19.94 15.80
N ALA A 143 -34.83 -19.79 14.58
CA ALA A 143 -33.81 -20.69 14.05
C ALA A 143 -32.72 -19.94 13.26
N ALA A 144 -31.46 -20.29 13.52
CA ALA A 144 -30.32 -19.79 12.74
C ALA A 144 -30.22 -20.54 11.41
N VAL A 145 -30.28 -19.83 10.29
CA VAL A 145 -30.16 -20.39 8.93
C VAL A 145 -28.92 -19.82 8.27
N SER A 146 -28.03 -20.71 7.82
CA SER A 146 -26.78 -20.37 7.15
C SER A 146 -26.86 -20.69 5.65
N ALA A 147 -26.30 -19.83 4.81
CA ALA A 147 -26.13 -20.10 3.38
C ALA A 147 -24.71 -20.60 3.10
N PHE A 148 -24.62 -21.67 2.31
CA PHE A 148 -23.38 -22.32 1.94
C PHE A 148 -23.28 -22.54 0.43
N PHE A 149 -22.06 -22.50 -0.08
CA PHE A 149 -21.71 -22.88 -1.43
C PHE A 149 -20.76 -24.07 -1.39
N LYS A 150 -21.19 -25.23 -1.86
CA LYS A 150 -20.31 -26.37 -2.13
C LYS A 150 -19.54 -26.09 -3.42
N THR A 151 -18.24 -25.89 -3.34
CA THR A 151 -17.33 -25.65 -4.48
C THR A 151 -16.40 -26.85 -4.68
N ARG A 152 -15.53 -26.78 -5.69
CA ARG A 152 -14.47 -27.79 -5.91
C ARG A 152 -13.42 -27.81 -4.80
N SER A 153 -13.17 -26.68 -4.13
CA SER A 153 -12.16 -26.54 -3.07
C SER A 153 -12.73 -26.79 -1.67
N GLY A 154 -14.01 -27.10 -1.54
CA GLY A 154 -14.66 -27.37 -0.25
C GLY A 154 -15.97 -26.58 -0.11
N PHE A 155 -16.29 -26.19 1.11
CA PHE A 155 -17.51 -25.45 1.42
C PHE A 155 -17.17 -24.00 1.76
N LYS A 156 -17.89 -23.06 1.17
CA LYS A 156 -17.78 -21.63 1.47
C LYS A 156 -19.06 -21.19 2.18
N HIS A 157 -18.93 -20.72 3.41
CA HIS A 157 -20.03 -20.05 4.09
C HIS A 157 -20.20 -18.64 3.51
N ALA A 158 -21.44 -18.24 3.21
CA ALA A 158 -21.72 -16.94 2.61
C ALA A 158 -22.32 -15.94 3.61
N GLY A 159 -22.99 -16.43 4.66
CA GLY A 159 -23.65 -15.62 5.67
C GLY A 159 -24.73 -16.41 6.40
N ALA A 160 -25.24 -15.86 7.49
CA ALA A 160 -26.29 -16.49 8.28
C ALA A 160 -27.25 -15.43 8.84
N ILE A 161 -28.47 -15.87 9.13
CA ILE A 161 -29.53 -15.05 9.72
C ILE A 161 -30.25 -15.82 10.83
N VAL A 162 -30.88 -15.09 11.76
CA VAL A 162 -31.85 -15.65 12.70
C VAL A 162 -33.24 -15.39 12.14
N ALA A 163 -33.94 -16.45 11.75
CA ALA A 163 -35.27 -16.40 11.16
C ALA A 163 -36.34 -16.91 12.14
N GLU A 164 -37.55 -16.42 11.99
CA GLU A 164 -38.72 -16.77 12.80
C GLU A 164 -39.97 -16.98 11.90
N PRO A 165 -41.04 -17.64 12.37
CA PRO A 165 -42.22 -17.89 11.55
C PRO A 165 -43.07 -16.64 11.34
N LYS A 166 -43.87 -16.66 10.28
CA LYS A 166 -44.87 -15.63 9.90
C LYS A 166 -44.30 -14.32 9.38
N CYS A 167 -42.98 -14.17 9.30
CA CYS A 167 -42.33 -13.02 8.69
C CYS A 167 -40.98 -13.42 8.05
N TRP A 168 -40.42 -12.54 7.23
CA TRP A 168 -39.24 -12.77 6.41
C TRP A 168 -38.05 -11.98 6.95
N SER A 169 -36.94 -12.67 7.20
CA SER A 169 -35.67 -12.08 7.63
C SER A 169 -34.68 -12.03 6.48
N MET A 170 -34.03 -10.89 6.28
CA MET A 170 -33.01 -10.73 5.25
C MET A 170 -31.68 -11.34 5.70
N LEU A 171 -31.21 -12.36 4.99
CA LEU A 171 -29.84 -12.84 5.04
C LEU A 171 -29.02 -12.04 4.01
N LYS A 172 -28.03 -11.27 4.47
CA LYS A 172 -27.04 -10.62 3.60
C LYS A 172 -25.66 -11.20 3.87
N GLY A 173 -24.87 -11.40 2.81
CA GLY A 173 -23.62 -12.10 2.88
C GLY A 173 -22.72 -11.88 1.68
N GLY A 174 -21.65 -12.66 1.60
CA GLY A 174 -20.74 -12.64 0.46
C GLY A 174 -19.61 -13.65 0.57
N LEU A 175 -18.97 -13.91 -0.57
CA LEU A 175 -17.88 -14.87 -0.65
C LEU A 175 -16.90 -14.55 -1.79
N THR A 176 -15.71 -15.13 -1.66
CA THR A 176 -14.77 -15.35 -2.76
C THR A 176 -14.52 -16.84 -2.92
N VAL A 177 -14.00 -17.25 -4.08
CA VAL A 177 -13.67 -18.65 -4.37
C VAL A 177 -12.22 -18.80 -4.78
N ASP A 178 -11.58 -19.88 -4.34
CA ASP A 178 -10.16 -20.13 -4.57
C ASP A 178 -9.88 -20.66 -5.99
N THR A 179 -10.90 -21.28 -6.61
CA THR A 179 -10.85 -21.86 -7.95
C THR A 179 -12.15 -21.59 -8.70
N SER A 180 -12.06 -21.40 -10.02
CA SER A 180 -13.23 -21.31 -10.89
C SER A 180 -13.84 -22.69 -11.08
N GLY A 181 -15.16 -22.80 -11.04
CA GLY A 181 -15.83 -24.08 -11.25
C GLY A 181 -17.31 -24.10 -10.87
N PRO A 182 -17.97 -25.25 -11.07
CA PRO A 182 -19.31 -25.48 -10.57
C PRO A 182 -19.35 -25.33 -9.05
N ALA A 183 -20.41 -24.70 -8.58
CA ALA A 183 -20.76 -24.61 -7.18
C ALA A 183 -22.24 -24.95 -6.98
N GLU A 184 -22.63 -25.31 -5.76
CA GLU A 184 -24.03 -25.55 -5.41
C GLU A 184 -24.37 -24.76 -4.15
N LEU A 185 -25.29 -23.80 -4.27
CA LEU A 185 -25.88 -23.08 -3.15
C LEU A 185 -26.82 -24.02 -2.40
N TYR A 186 -26.77 -24.01 -1.08
CA TYR A 186 -27.75 -24.64 -0.20
C TYR A 186 -27.82 -23.92 1.16
N PHE A 187 -28.84 -24.24 1.95
CA PHE A 187 -29.06 -23.67 3.28
C PHE A 187 -28.93 -24.74 4.38
N GLU A 188 -28.47 -24.35 5.56
CA GLU A 188 -28.30 -25.25 6.70
C GLU A 188 -29.03 -24.71 7.94
N ASN A 189 -29.70 -25.60 8.66
CA ASN A 189 -30.20 -25.37 10.01
C ASN A 189 -30.10 -26.67 10.82
N LYS A 190 -29.59 -26.60 12.06
CA LYS A 190 -29.37 -27.79 12.90
C LYS A 190 -30.66 -28.52 13.29
N ASN A 191 -31.77 -27.81 13.45
CA ASN A 191 -33.06 -28.40 13.76
C ASN A 191 -33.72 -28.89 12.45
N THR A 192 -33.70 -30.20 12.22
CA THR A 192 -34.26 -30.81 11.01
C THR A 192 -35.78 -30.89 11.02
N SER A 193 -36.44 -30.68 12.16
CA SER A 193 -37.90 -30.62 12.25
C SER A 193 -38.48 -29.33 11.68
N VAL A 194 -37.67 -28.26 11.63
CA VAL A 194 -38.06 -26.95 11.12
C VAL A 194 -37.93 -26.90 9.59
N GLU A 195 -38.96 -26.43 8.89
CA GLU A 195 -38.89 -26.15 7.46
C GLU A 195 -38.06 -24.89 7.19
N ILE A 196 -37.26 -24.88 6.12
CA ILE A 196 -36.54 -23.68 5.67
C ILE A 196 -37.27 -23.11 4.47
N TRP A 197 -37.71 -21.86 4.56
CA TRP A 197 -38.42 -21.14 3.50
C TRP A 197 -37.52 -20.05 2.93
N VAL A 198 -37.43 -19.96 1.60
CA VAL A 198 -36.51 -19.04 0.92
C VAL A 198 -37.21 -18.31 -0.23
N ASP A 199 -36.93 -17.01 -0.33
CA ASP A 199 -37.43 -16.12 -1.37
C ASP A 199 -36.36 -15.08 -1.78
N SER A 200 -36.55 -14.46 -2.94
CA SER A 200 -35.91 -13.21 -3.35
C SER A 200 -34.39 -13.27 -3.23
N LEU A 201 -33.81 -14.31 -3.82
CA LEU A 201 -32.40 -14.61 -3.75
C LEU A 201 -31.59 -13.81 -4.76
N SER A 202 -30.40 -13.38 -4.35
CA SER A 202 -29.43 -12.73 -5.21
C SER A 202 -28.02 -13.24 -4.98
N LEU A 203 -27.27 -13.37 -6.07
CA LEU A 203 -25.83 -13.57 -6.05
C LEU A 203 -25.22 -12.70 -7.14
N GLN A 204 -24.72 -11.53 -6.76
CA GLN A 204 -24.16 -10.57 -7.70
C GLN A 204 -22.62 -10.65 -7.69
N PRO A 205 -21.99 -11.02 -8.82
CA PRO A 205 -20.54 -10.92 -8.99
C PRO A 205 -20.09 -9.48 -9.25
N PHE A 206 -18.95 -9.11 -8.67
CA PHE A 206 -18.20 -7.90 -8.98
C PHE A 206 -16.76 -8.25 -9.34
N THR A 207 -16.19 -7.57 -10.34
CA THR A 207 -14.75 -7.60 -10.56
C THR A 207 -14.03 -6.75 -9.49
N GLN A 208 -12.71 -6.93 -9.38
CA GLN A 208 -11.90 -6.11 -8.49
C GLN A 208 -11.93 -4.63 -8.89
N GLU A 209 -11.98 -4.34 -10.20
CA GLU A 209 -12.07 -2.99 -10.74
C GLU A 209 -13.41 -2.34 -10.41
N GLU A 210 -14.53 -3.06 -10.57
CA GLU A 210 -15.86 -2.57 -10.20
C GLU A 210 -15.94 -2.27 -8.69
N TRP A 211 -15.41 -3.17 -7.86
CA TRP A 211 -15.37 -2.99 -6.41
C TRP A 211 -14.54 -1.77 -5.99
N SER A 212 -13.38 -1.58 -6.62
CA SER A 212 -12.48 -0.46 -6.37
C SER A 212 -13.06 0.87 -6.86
N SER A 213 -13.72 0.86 -8.03
CA SER A 213 -14.44 2.03 -8.55
C SER A 213 -15.51 2.49 -7.56
N HIS A 214 -16.30 1.55 -7.04
CA HIS A 214 -17.33 1.85 -6.07
C HIS A 214 -16.76 2.40 -4.74
N GLN A 215 -15.62 1.88 -4.27
CA GLN A 215 -14.91 2.45 -3.12
C GLN A 215 -14.55 3.93 -3.36
N GLN A 216 -14.01 4.25 -4.53
CA GLN A 216 -13.62 5.62 -4.87
C GLN A 216 -14.82 6.57 -4.96
N GLN A 217 -15.93 6.11 -5.56
CA GLN A 217 -17.18 6.85 -5.61
C GLN A 217 -17.73 7.12 -4.20
N SER A 218 -17.71 6.13 -3.33
CA SER A 218 -18.16 6.27 -1.93
C SER A 218 -17.30 7.26 -1.14
N ILE A 219 -15.96 7.21 -1.31
CA ILE A 219 -15.05 8.20 -0.72
C ILE A 219 -15.37 9.61 -1.21
N ASN A 220 -15.56 9.78 -2.53
CA ASN A 220 -15.87 11.09 -3.09
C ASN A 220 -17.21 11.62 -2.59
N LYS A 221 -18.23 10.75 -2.45
CA LYS A 221 -19.57 11.13 -1.98
C LYS A 221 -19.62 11.44 -0.48
N VAL A 222 -18.92 10.66 0.35
CA VAL A 222 -19.10 10.68 1.82
C VAL A 222 -17.97 11.43 2.54
N ARG A 223 -16.75 11.43 1.98
CA ARG A 223 -15.56 11.97 2.66
C ARG A 223 -15.03 13.26 2.03
N LYS A 224 -15.59 13.69 0.90
CA LYS A 224 -15.23 14.95 0.26
C LYS A 224 -16.45 15.85 0.17
N THR A 225 -16.21 17.14 0.36
CA THR A 225 -17.18 18.20 0.10
C THR A 225 -16.43 19.38 -0.49
N ASN A 226 -17.15 20.24 -1.21
CA ASN A 226 -16.61 21.53 -1.61
C ASN A 226 -16.61 22.45 -0.40
N VAL A 227 -15.51 23.16 -0.16
CA VAL A 227 -15.35 24.13 0.94
C VAL A 227 -15.06 25.51 0.35
N ARG A 228 -15.69 26.55 0.90
CA ARG A 228 -15.44 27.97 0.56
C ARG A 228 -14.78 28.65 1.76
N ILE A 229 -13.72 29.42 1.52
CA ILE A 229 -12.98 30.15 2.57
C ILE A 229 -12.89 31.63 2.18
N GLN A 230 -13.10 32.51 3.16
CA GLN A 230 -13.03 33.96 3.00
C GLN A 230 -12.19 34.57 4.13
N ALA A 231 -11.18 35.36 3.79
CA ALA A 231 -10.36 36.09 4.76
C ALA A 231 -10.88 37.52 4.90
N LEU A 232 -11.25 37.92 6.11
CA LEU A 232 -11.87 39.21 6.42
C LEU A 232 -11.07 39.99 7.48
N ASP A 233 -11.06 41.31 7.39
CA ASP A 233 -10.55 42.20 8.43
C ASP A 233 -11.54 42.28 9.61
N LYS A 234 -11.18 43.06 10.64
CA LYS A 234 -12.01 43.21 11.84
C LYS A 234 -13.35 43.92 11.57
N GLN A 235 -13.47 44.57 10.42
CA GLN A 235 -14.64 45.30 9.96
C GLN A 235 -15.50 44.46 9.00
N GLY A 236 -15.10 43.21 8.74
CA GLY A 236 -15.80 42.29 7.84
C GLY A 236 -15.50 42.53 6.36
N ASN A 237 -14.49 43.32 6.02
CA ASN A 237 -14.08 43.53 4.63
C ASN A 237 -13.09 42.46 4.20
N PRO A 238 -13.10 42.02 2.93
CA PRO A 238 -12.12 41.07 2.43
C PRO A 238 -10.68 41.59 2.55
N LEU A 239 -9.81 40.77 3.13
CA LEU A 239 -8.36 41.02 3.19
C LEU A 239 -7.74 40.76 1.82
N GLN A 240 -7.21 41.81 1.18
CA GLN A 240 -6.43 41.64 -0.05
C GLN A 240 -5.08 40.97 0.24
N ASN A 241 -4.62 40.12 -0.69
CA ASN A 241 -3.35 39.38 -0.62
C ASN A 241 -3.20 38.49 0.63
N ALA A 242 -4.31 38.00 1.19
CA ALA A 242 -4.29 37.06 2.30
C ALA A 242 -3.72 35.71 1.86
N THR A 243 -2.60 35.29 2.46
CA THR A 243 -2.08 33.93 2.32
C THR A 243 -2.89 32.98 3.20
N ILE A 244 -3.52 31.99 2.59
CA ILE A 244 -4.30 30.97 3.31
C ILE A 244 -3.56 29.63 3.20
N SER A 245 -3.28 29.00 4.34
CA SER A 245 -2.84 27.61 4.41
C SER A 245 -3.93 26.77 5.06
N ILE A 246 -4.19 25.59 4.49
CA ILE A 246 -5.14 24.62 5.04
C ILE A 246 -4.34 23.38 5.39
N GLU A 247 -4.43 22.99 6.65
CA GLU A 247 -3.80 21.79 7.17
C GLU A 247 -4.89 20.91 7.77
N GLN A 248 -5.06 19.69 7.25
CA GLN A 248 -5.96 18.72 7.87
C GLN A 248 -5.35 18.27 9.21
N LYS A 249 -5.87 18.78 10.31
CA LYS A 249 -5.38 18.45 11.66
C LYS A 249 -5.81 17.07 12.15
N SER A 250 -6.96 16.57 11.69
CA SER A 250 -7.51 15.27 12.09
C SER A 250 -8.54 14.73 11.11
N PRO A 251 -8.76 13.40 11.08
CA PRO A 251 -9.92 12.80 10.43
C PRO A 251 -11.21 13.06 11.20
N SER A 252 -12.37 12.98 10.52
CA SER A 252 -13.70 13.11 11.16
C SER A 252 -14.14 11.88 11.93
N PHE A 253 -13.30 10.86 12.02
CA PHE A 253 -13.55 9.61 12.74
C PHE A 253 -12.32 9.23 13.57
N PRO A 254 -12.48 8.50 14.68
CA PRO A 254 -11.37 7.98 15.47
C PRO A 254 -10.41 7.16 14.63
N PHE A 255 -9.14 7.56 14.62
CA PHE A 255 -8.05 6.78 14.04
C PHE A 255 -6.94 6.64 15.08
N GLY A 256 -6.60 5.39 15.40
CA GLY A 256 -5.81 5.07 16.57
C GLY A 256 -5.03 3.78 16.44
N CYS A 257 -4.22 3.51 17.47
CA CYS A 257 -3.43 2.30 17.62
C CYS A 257 -3.44 1.87 19.10
N ALA A 258 -3.31 0.58 19.36
CA ALA A 258 -3.14 0.09 20.72
C ALA A 258 -1.83 0.60 21.33
N MET A 259 -1.86 0.89 22.64
CA MET A 259 -0.73 1.38 23.40
C MET A 259 -0.50 0.48 24.61
N ASN A 260 0.74 0.05 24.83
CA ASN A 260 1.10 -0.73 26.02
C ASN A 260 2.03 0.05 26.96
N LYS A 261 2.26 -0.51 28.15
CA LYS A 261 3.08 0.08 29.22
C LYS A 261 4.48 0.52 28.80
N ASN A 262 5.04 -0.03 27.72
CA ASN A 262 6.37 0.37 27.25
C ASN A 262 6.41 1.84 26.80
N ILE A 263 5.24 2.45 26.52
CA ILE A 263 5.14 3.88 26.21
C ILE A 263 5.70 4.76 27.32
N LEU A 264 5.65 4.33 28.58
CA LEU A 264 6.06 5.15 29.73
C LEU A 264 7.57 5.38 29.76
N ASN A 265 8.36 4.44 29.25
CA ASN A 265 9.81 4.42 29.42
C ASN A 265 10.59 4.41 28.10
N ASN A 266 9.91 4.48 26.95
CA ASN A 266 10.55 4.41 25.63
C ASN A 266 10.29 5.70 24.83
N PRO A 267 11.22 6.68 24.85
CA PRO A 267 11.07 7.93 24.10
C PRO A 267 10.90 7.74 22.58
N ALA A 268 11.49 6.69 21.99
CA ALA A 268 11.31 6.40 20.57
C ALA A 268 9.87 5.97 20.27
N TYR A 269 9.29 5.15 21.14
CA TYR A 269 7.89 4.76 21.05
C TYR A 269 6.96 5.96 21.29
N GLN A 270 7.24 6.80 22.29
CA GLN A 270 6.49 8.04 22.56
C GLN A 270 6.45 8.97 21.34
N ASN A 271 7.62 9.27 20.76
CA ASN A 271 7.74 10.13 19.60
C ASN A 271 7.04 9.52 18.36
N TRP A 272 7.18 8.21 18.16
CA TRP A 272 6.54 7.53 17.04
C TRP A 272 5.01 7.53 17.17
N PHE A 273 4.49 7.27 18.37
CA PHE A 273 3.06 7.12 18.63
C PHE A 273 2.34 8.47 18.60
N THR A 274 2.84 9.46 19.35
CA THR A 274 2.19 10.76 19.54
C THR A 274 2.13 11.60 18.26
N SER A 275 3.05 11.36 17.32
CA SER A 275 3.06 12.00 16.01
C SER A 275 2.07 11.39 15.01
N ARG A 276 1.46 10.23 15.31
CA ARG A 276 0.62 9.45 14.38
C ARG A 276 -0.81 9.28 14.84
N PHE A 277 -1.01 9.04 16.13
CA PHE A 277 -2.31 8.61 16.65
C PHE A 277 -2.86 9.61 17.64
N LYS A 278 -4.17 9.89 17.51
CA LYS A 278 -4.94 10.76 18.42
C LYS A 278 -6.00 10.02 19.22
N VAL A 279 -6.12 8.72 18.96
CA VAL A 279 -6.97 7.80 19.71
C VAL A 279 -6.15 6.56 20.05
N THR A 280 -6.38 5.95 21.21
CA THR A 280 -5.72 4.72 21.63
C THR A 280 -6.64 3.85 22.48
N THR A 281 -6.27 2.58 22.60
CA THR A 281 -6.76 1.65 23.61
C THR A 281 -5.55 1.04 24.31
N PHE A 282 -5.67 0.65 25.58
CA PHE A 282 -4.57 0.00 26.28
C PHE A 282 -4.62 -1.51 26.03
N GLU A 283 -3.49 -2.12 25.68
CA GLU A 283 -3.44 -3.55 25.30
C GLU A 283 -3.90 -4.46 26.44
N ASN A 284 -3.40 -4.20 27.65
CA ASN A 284 -3.66 -5.04 28.82
C ASN A 284 -3.93 -4.24 30.08
N GLU A 285 -3.43 -3.01 30.16
CA GLU A 285 -3.20 -2.31 31.42
C GLU A 285 -4.48 -1.90 32.15
N MET A 286 -5.65 -1.95 31.49
CA MET A 286 -6.97 -1.74 32.12
C MET A 286 -7.76 -3.04 32.35
N LYS A 287 -7.31 -4.19 31.83
CA LYS A 287 -8.02 -5.48 31.98
C LYS A 287 -8.02 -5.94 33.45
N TRP A 288 -9.06 -6.69 33.85
CA TRP A 288 -9.27 -7.00 35.27
C TRP A 288 -8.11 -7.79 35.87
N TYR A 289 -7.57 -8.77 35.14
CA TYR A 289 -6.39 -9.53 35.61
C TYR A 289 -5.13 -8.68 35.79
N SER A 290 -5.01 -7.54 35.10
CA SER A 290 -3.87 -6.63 35.26
C SER A 290 -4.03 -5.70 36.45
N THR A 291 -5.26 -5.37 36.82
CA THR A 291 -5.57 -4.34 37.82
C THR A 291 -6.03 -4.91 39.15
N GLU A 292 -6.49 -6.17 39.22
CA GLU A 292 -6.82 -6.87 40.49
C GLU A 292 -6.45 -8.37 40.40
N PRO A 293 -5.15 -8.71 40.32
CA PRO A 293 -4.71 -10.10 40.22
C PRO A 293 -5.02 -10.92 41.49
N TYR A 294 -5.14 -10.27 42.64
CA TYR A 294 -5.52 -10.86 43.92
C TYR A 294 -6.79 -10.18 44.47
N PRO A 295 -7.68 -10.92 45.13
CA PRO A 295 -8.95 -10.37 45.60
C PRO A 295 -8.71 -9.20 46.55
N GLY A 296 -9.29 -8.04 46.25
CA GLY A 296 -9.17 -6.87 47.11
C GLY A 296 -7.97 -5.96 46.81
N HIS A 297 -6.97 -6.42 46.06
CA HIS A 297 -5.73 -5.70 45.80
C HIS A 297 -5.75 -5.05 44.42
N GLU A 298 -6.34 -3.85 44.34
CA GLU A 298 -6.39 -3.08 43.10
C GLU A 298 -5.12 -2.24 42.90
N ASP A 299 -4.46 -2.39 41.75
CA ASP A 299 -3.33 -1.56 41.31
C ASP A 299 -3.62 -0.94 39.94
N TYR A 300 -3.77 0.38 39.93
CA TYR A 300 -4.00 1.18 38.73
C TYR A 300 -2.80 2.08 38.37
N SER A 301 -1.64 1.88 39.00
CA SER A 301 -0.46 2.75 38.80
C SER A 301 -0.03 2.87 37.34
N VAL A 302 -0.01 1.74 36.62
CA VAL A 302 0.35 1.69 35.19
C VAL A 302 -0.70 2.38 34.29
N PRO A 303 -1.98 2.00 34.31
CA PRO A 303 -2.99 2.69 33.50
C PRO A 303 -3.13 4.18 33.87
N ASP A 304 -2.90 4.57 35.13
CA ASP A 304 -2.88 5.99 35.54
C ASP A 304 -1.76 6.77 34.86
N ALA A 305 -0.54 6.21 34.86
CA ALA A 305 0.59 6.83 34.18
C ALA A 305 0.34 6.94 32.67
N MET A 306 -0.27 5.92 32.06
CA MET A 306 -0.59 5.93 30.63
C MET A 306 -1.72 6.90 30.27
N ILE A 307 -2.74 7.05 31.12
CA ILE A 307 -3.78 8.08 30.96
C ILE A 307 -3.17 9.48 31.06
N ASN A 308 -2.25 9.70 32.00
CA ASN A 308 -1.56 10.98 32.13
C ASN A 308 -0.70 11.29 30.89
N PHE A 309 0.04 10.30 30.37
CA PHE A 309 0.77 10.43 29.11
C PHE A 309 -0.18 10.77 27.94
N ALA A 310 -1.30 10.04 27.81
CA ALA A 310 -2.28 10.30 26.75
C ALA A 310 -2.84 11.72 26.82
N LYS A 311 -3.18 12.21 28.02
CA LYS A 311 -3.63 13.60 28.25
C LYS A 311 -2.58 14.64 27.86
N GLN A 312 -1.32 14.44 28.26
CA GLN A 312 -0.22 15.36 27.92
C GLN A 312 -0.05 15.53 26.40
N HIS A 313 -0.39 14.50 25.63
CA HIS A 313 -0.25 14.49 24.17
C HIS A 313 -1.57 14.66 23.39
N ASN A 314 -2.66 15.02 24.07
CA ASN A 314 -4.00 15.14 23.49
C ASN A 314 -4.43 13.88 22.72
N ILE A 315 -4.23 12.71 23.34
CA ILE A 315 -4.64 11.40 22.82
C ILE A 315 -5.86 10.93 23.61
N ALA A 316 -6.96 10.66 22.93
CA ALA A 316 -8.17 10.13 23.54
C ALA A 316 -8.03 8.62 23.78
N VAL A 317 -8.57 8.13 24.91
CA VAL A 317 -8.46 6.71 25.29
C VAL A 317 -9.84 6.04 25.23
N ARG A 318 -9.93 4.89 24.56
CA ARG A 318 -11.02 3.91 24.71
C ARG A 318 -10.61 2.94 25.81
N ALA A 319 -11.44 2.81 26.83
CA ALA A 319 -11.17 1.94 27.97
C ALA A 319 -11.53 0.49 27.64
N HIS A 320 -10.50 -0.35 27.55
CA HIS A 320 -10.60 -1.76 27.23
C HIS A 320 -9.97 -2.61 28.35
N ASN A 321 -10.74 -3.38 29.12
CA ASN A 321 -12.21 -3.45 29.17
C ASN A 321 -12.67 -3.55 30.64
N ILE A 322 -13.98 -3.37 30.90
CA ILE A 322 -14.53 -3.52 32.25
C ILE A 322 -14.57 -5.02 32.62
N PHE A 323 -15.22 -5.82 31.76
CA PHE A 323 -15.37 -7.27 31.87
C PHE A 323 -15.04 -7.95 30.53
N TRP A 324 -14.45 -9.14 30.60
CA TRP A 324 -14.15 -9.98 29.44
C TRP A 324 -14.72 -11.38 29.66
N ASP A 325 -15.68 -11.83 28.86
CA ASP A 325 -16.43 -13.05 29.16
C ASP A 325 -15.63 -14.35 29.02
N ASP A 326 -14.44 -14.34 28.41
CA ASP A 326 -13.58 -15.51 28.31
C ASP A 326 -13.04 -15.92 29.70
N PRO A 327 -13.39 -17.13 30.21
CA PRO A 327 -12.91 -17.62 31.50
C PRO A 327 -11.38 -17.65 31.63
N LYS A 328 -10.65 -17.79 30.53
CA LYS A 328 -9.18 -17.81 30.50
C LYS A 328 -8.57 -16.48 30.95
N TYR A 329 -9.26 -15.37 30.68
CA TYR A 329 -8.78 -14.02 30.96
C TYR A 329 -9.44 -13.41 32.20
N GLN A 330 -10.12 -14.21 33.01
CA GLN A 330 -10.59 -13.79 34.33
C GLN A 330 -9.48 -13.95 35.38
N PRO A 331 -9.38 -13.03 36.38
CA PRO A 331 -8.59 -13.28 37.57
C PRO A 331 -8.91 -14.67 38.17
N GLY A 332 -7.88 -15.49 38.40
CA GLY A 332 -8.08 -16.90 38.76
C GLY A 332 -8.92 -17.12 40.03
N TRP A 333 -8.92 -16.15 40.96
CA TRP A 333 -9.69 -16.18 42.20
C TRP A 333 -11.21 -16.01 42.01
N LEU A 334 -11.68 -15.53 40.86
CA LEU A 334 -13.12 -15.42 40.56
C LEU A 334 -13.77 -16.77 40.27
N ASN A 335 -12.99 -17.76 39.85
CA ASN A 335 -13.53 -19.03 39.35
C ASN A 335 -14.27 -19.83 40.42
N SER A 336 -13.80 -19.78 41.67
CA SER A 336 -14.31 -20.54 42.81
C SER A 336 -15.37 -19.81 43.64
N LEU A 337 -15.73 -18.57 43.29
CA LEU A 337 -16.68 -17.78 44.07
C LEU A 337 -18.11 -18.31 43.95
N SER A 338 -18.86 -18.20 45.04
CA SER A 338 -20.31 -18.35 45.03
C SER A 338 -20.95 -17.24 44.17
N PRO A 339 -22.15 -17.45 43.59
CA PRO A 339 -22.83 -16.39 42.82
C PRO A 339 -23.00 -15.08 43.60
N ALA A 340 -23.23 -15.15 44.91
CA ALA A 340 -23.36 -13.96 45.76
C ALA A 340 -22.03 -13.21 45.91
N ASP A 341 -20.91 -13.91 46.10
CA ASP A 341 -19.60 -13.28 46.23
C ASP A 341 -19.05 -12.79 44.88
N LEU A 342 -19.35 -13.51 43.79
CA LEU A 342 -19.05 -13.05 42.44
C LEU A 342 -19.82 -11.76 42.11
N TRP A 343 -21.09 -11.64 42.49
CA TRP A 343 -21.84 -10.39 42.37
C TRP A 343 -21.20 -9.24 43.17
N LYS A 344 -20.68 -9.51 44.37
CA LYS A 344 -19.95 -8.49 45.15
C LYS A 344 -18.68 -8.04 44.41
N ALA A 345 -17.90 -8.98 43.88
CA ALA A 345 -16.69 -8.69 43.11
C ALA A 345 -16.98 -7.89 41.83
N VAL A 346 -17.98 -8.30 41.05
CA VAL A 346 -18.45 -7.58 39.86
C VAL A 346 -18.87 -6.15 40.20
N ASN A 347 -19.70 -5.97 41.26
CA ASN A 347 -20.15 -4.64 41.66
C ASN A 347 -18.99 -3.75 42.12
N LYS A 348 -18.00 -4.32 42.82
CA LYS A 348 -16.79 -3.61 43.20
C LYS A 348 -16.01 -3.17 41.96
N ARG A 349 -15.75 -4.09 41.02
CA ARG A 349 -14.99 -3.84 39.79
C ARG A 349 -15.57 -2.73 38.94
N ILE A 350 -16.87 -2.78 38.62
CA ILE A 350 -17.49 -1.72 37.81
C ILE A 350 -17.44 -0.37 38.52
N THR A 351 -17.66 -0.37 39.84
CA THR A 351 -17.61 0.86 40.64
C THR A 351 -16.20 1.45 40.66
N SER A 352 -15.17 0.63 40.88
CA SER A 352 -13.79 1.11 41.02
C SER A 352 -13.24 1.65 39.70
N ILE A 353 -13.31 0.88 38.61
CA ILE A 353 -12.73 1.30 37.32
C ILE A 353 -13.47 2.51 36.73
N MET A 354 -14.81 2.52 36.77
CA MET A 354 -15.59 3.61 36.18
C MET A 354 -15.51 4.88 37.02
N SER A 355 -15.58 4.79 38.36
CA SER A 355 -15.42 5.99 39.21
C SER A 355 -14.06 6.64 38.99
N LYS A 356 -13.03 5.83 38.73
CA LYS A 356 -11.67 6.31 38.52
C LYS A 356 -11.47 6.99 37.16
N TYR A 357 -11.95 6.40 36.07
CA TYR A 357 -11.66 6.89 34.71
C TYR A 357 -12.82 7.65 34.04
N LYS A 358 -13.97 7.81 34.69
CA LYS A 358 -15.06 8.68 34.21
C LYS A 358 -14.53 10.07 33.84
N GLY A 359 -14.90 10.55 32.65
CA GLY A 359 -14.46 11.83 32.12
C GLY A 359 -13.01 11.86 31.59
N GLN A 360 -12.29 10.73 31.63
CA GLN A 360 -10.92 10.60 31.11
C GLN A 360 -10.83 9.73 29.84
N VAL A 361 -11.92 9.05 29.49
CA VAL A 361 -12.00 8.10 28.38
C VAL A 361 -13.19 8.48 27.48
N ILE A 362 -13.10 8.15 26.18
CA ILE A 362 -14.13 8.49 25.19
C ILE A 362 -15.10 7.34 24.90
N ALA A 363 -14.78 6.14 25.36
CA ALA A 363 -15.56 4.93 25.14
C ALA A 363 -15.21 3.87 26.20
N TRP A 364 -16.18 3.00 26.50
CA TRP A 364 -16.02 1.84 27.37
C TRP A 364 -16.36 0.56 26.63
N ASP A 365 -15.44 -0.40 26.58
CA ASP A 365 -15.81 -1.79 26.29
C ASP A 365 -16.35 -2.41 27.58
N VAL A 366 -17.67 -2.51 27.67
CA VAL A 366 -18.35 -2.90 28.91
C VAL A 366 -18.22 -4.40 29.13
N VAL A 367 -18.54 -5.19 28.10
CA VAL A 367 -18.33 -6.64 28.08
C VAL A 367 -17.65 -7.00 26.76
N ASN A 368 -16.49 -7.64 26.86
CA ASN A 368 -15.72 -8.17 25.72
C ASN A 368 -16.09 -9.63 25.46
N GLU A 369 -16.28 -9.99 24.18
CA GLU A 369 -16.43 -11.37 23.66
C GLU A 369 -17.61 -12.19 24.23
N ASN A 370 -18.73 -11.53 24.54
CA ASN A 370 -19.91 -12.20 25.10
C ASN A 370 -20.84 -12.87 24.07
N LEU A 371 -20.41 -12.98 22.80
CA LEU A 371 -21.02 -13.91 21.83
C LEU A 371 -20.40 -15.30 21.88
N HIS A 372 -19.09 -15.39 22.14
CA HIS A 372 -18.36 -16.65 22.20
C HIS A 372 -18.30 -17.25 23.60
N TRP A 373 -18.33 -16.39 24.60
CA TRP A 373 -18.20 -16.76 26.00
C TRP A 373 -19.35 -16.22 26.83
N ASN A 374 -19.60 -16.83 27.99
CA ASN A 374 -20.71 -16.49 28.88
C ASN A 374 -20.36 -16.67 30.36
N PHE A 375 -19.10 -16.43 30.74
CA PHE A 375 -18.61 -16.68 32.10
C PHE A 375 -19.52 -16.08 33.19
N PHE A 376 -19.92 -14.82 33.01
CA PHE A 376 -20.76 -14.16 34.00
C PHE A 376 -22.22 -14.58 33.88
N GLU A 377 -22.79 -14.68 32.68
CA GLU A 377 -24.20 -15.07 32.50
C GLU A 377 -24.48 -16.49 32.99
N SER A 378 -23.52 -17.41 32.81
CA SER A 378 -23.65 -18.80 33.29
C SER A 378 -23.64 -18.91 34.82
N LYS A 379 -23.02 -17.97 35.54
CA LYS A 379 -22.90 -17.97 37.01
C LYS A 379 -23.87 -17.04 37.71
N LEU A 380 -24.20 -15.91 37.08
CA LEU A 380 -24.96 -14.80 37.66
C LEU A 380 -26.37 -14.65 37.05
N GLY A 381 -26.67 -15.43 36.01
CA GLY A 381 -27.94 -15.43 35.30
C GLY A 381 -27.90 -14.67 33.97
N THR A 382 -28.79 -15.05 33.05
CA THR A 382 -28.83 -14.56 31.66
C THR A 382 -28.99 -13.04 31.52
N LYS A 383 -29.55 -12.37 32.54
CA LYS A 383 -29.73 -10.91 32.53
C LYS A 383 -28.46 -10.12 32.88
N PHE A 384 -27.34 -10.76 33.17
CA PHE A 384 -26.12 -10.10 33.63
C PHE A 384 -25.66 -8.98 32.69
N SER A 385 -25.57 -9.22 31.37
CA SER A 385 -25.13 -8.18 30.43
C SER A 385 -26.03 -6.95 30.50
N GLY A 386 -27.35 -7.12 30.45
CA GLY A 386 -28.31 -6.01 30.59
C GLY A 386 -28.14 -5.23 31.90
N VAL A 387 -27.94 -5.92 33.02
CA VAL A 387 -27.67 -5.31 34.34
C VAL A 387 -26.41 -4.45 34.32
N ILE A 388 -25.32 -4.96 33.75
CA ILE A 388 -24.02 -4.30 33.76
C ILE A 388 -23.97 -3.10 32.81
N TYR A 389 -24.55 -3.20 31.61
CA TYR A 389 -24.71 -2.03 30.75
C TYR A 389 -25.57 -0.95 31.41
N SER A 390 -26.67 -1.32 32.07
CA SER A 390 -27.54 -0.37 32.80
C SER A 390 -26.77 0.33 33.93
N LYS A 391 -25.96 -0.41 34.69
CA LYS A 391 -25.05 0.16 35.71
C LYS A 391 -24.00 1.07 35.08
N ALA A 392 -23.36 0.66 33.99
CA ALA A 392 -22.35 1.46 33.32
C ALA A 392 -22.94 2.79 32.83
N HIS A 393 -24.13 2.76 32.24
CA HIS A 393 -24.86 3.97 31.85
C HIS A 393 -25.22 4.86 33.04
N ALA A 394 -25.65 4.28 34.17
CA ALA A 394 -25.93 5.04 35.38
C ALA A 394 -24.67 5.72 35.95
N PHE A 395 -23.50 5.07 35.87
CA PHE A 395 -22.23 5.64 36.31
C PHE A 395 -21.71 6.72 35.34
N ASP A 396 -21.73 6.45 34.03
CA ASP A 396 -21.13 7.32 33.00
C ASP A 396 -21.98 7.38 31.72
N GLY A 397 -23.18 7.98 31.82
CA GLY A 397 -24.12 8.08 30.70
C GLY A 397 -23.70 9.01 29.56
N ALA A 398 -22.63 9.78 29.72
CA ALA A 398 -22.13 10.69 28.69
C ALA A 398 -21.23 9.98 27.66
N THR A 399 -20.55 8.92 28.08
CA THR A 399 -19.56 8.15 27.32
C THR A 399 -20.21 7.01 26.55
N THR A 400 -19.68 6.67 25.38
CA THR A 400 -20.22 5.61 24.54
C THR A 400 -19.88 4.22 25.10
N LEU A 401 -20.88 3.35 25.21
CA LEU A 401 -20.75 1.97 25.68
C LEU A 401 -20.69 1.00 24.50
N PHE A 402 -19.64 0.20 24.42
CA PHE A 402 -19.41 -0.78 23.38
C PHE A 402 -19.74 -2.19 23.88
N MET A 403 -20.38 -2.96 23.02
CA MET A 403 -20.20 -4.42 22.95
C MET A 403 -19.04 -4.65 21.97
N ASN A 404 -18.03 -5.43 22.34
CA ASN A 404 -16.84 -5.64 21.52
C ASN A 404 -16.62 -7.14 21.35
N ASP A 405 -16.51 -7.59 20.10
CA ASP A 405 -16.41 -9.03 19.79
C ASP A 405 -15.63 -9.27 18.50
N TYR A 406 -15.09 -10.48 18.36
CA TYR A 406 -14.31 -10.93 17.21
C TYR A 406 -15.16 -11.79 16.25
N ASN A 407 -14.56 -12.20 15.13
CA ASN A 407 -15.10 -13.08 14.08
C ASN A 407 -16.41 -12.64 13.39
N THR A 408 -17.07 -11.58 13.86
CA THR A 408 -18.32 -11.06 13.33
C THR A 408 -18.21 -10.67 11.85
N ILE A 409 -17.06 -10.12 11.44
CA ILE A 409 -16.76 -9.72 10.06
C ILE A 409 -15.60 -10.50 9.44
N GLU A 410 -14.83 -11.22 10.25
CA GLU A 410 -13.58 -11.88 9.90
C GLU A 410 -13.85 -13.28 9.36
N GLU A 411 -14.66 -14.07 10.08
CA GLU A 411 -14.84 -15.49 9.83
C GLU A 411 -16.32 -15.81 9.63
N SER A 412 -16.76 -15.77 8.37
CA SER A 412 -18.17 -16.03 8.03
C SER A 412 -18.72 -17.36 8.59
N GLY A 413 -17.87 -18.38 8.74
CA GLY A 413 -18.26 -19.69 9.27
C GLY A 413 -18.46 -19.74 10.79
N ASP A 414 -18.09 -18.69 11.53
CA ASP A 414 -18.29 -18.64 12.98
C ASP A 414 -19.75 -18.34 13.31
N LYS A 415 -20.51 -19.42 13.55
CA LYS A 415 -21.95 -19.35 13.81
C LYS A 415 -22.29 -18.61 15.12
N GLN A 416 -21.34 -18.39 16.03
CA GLN A 416 -21.59 -17.71 17.31
C GLN A 416 -21.68 -16.20 17.15
N SER A 417 -20.86 -15.63 16.28
CA SER A 417 -20.65 -14.19 16.16
C SER A 417 -21.16 -13.57 14.86
N VAL A 418 -21.85 -14.34 13.99
CA VAL A 418 -22.48 -13.77 12.78
C VAL A 418 -23.31 -12.52 13.11
N PRO A 419 -23.39 -11.53 12.19
CA PRO A 419 -24.04 -10.23 12.44
C PRO A 419 -25.43 -10.32 13.08
N ALA A 420 -26.24 -11.31 12.68
CA ALA A 420 -27.56 -11.52 13.26
C ALA A 420 -27.53 -11.86 14.76
N LYS A 421 -26.54 -12.65 15.21
CA LYS A 421 -26.35 -13.02 16.62
C LYS A 421 -25.82 -11.86 17.44
N TYR A 422 -24.90 -11.09 16.87
CA TYR A 422 -24.46 -9.83 17.45
C TYR A 422 -25.66 -8.92 17.74
N LEU A 423 -26.52 -8.69 16.74
CA LEU A 423 -27.67 -7.80 16.88
C LEU A 423 -28.76 -8.36 17.81
N GLU A 424 -28.94 -9.68 17.85
CA GLU A 424 -29.81 -10.35 18.83
C GLU A 424 -29.34 -10.05 20.25
N LYS A 425 -28.05 -10.25 20.54
CA LYS A 425 -27.46 -9.96 21.86
C LYS A 425 -27.53 -8.48 22.22
N LEU A 426 -27.26 -7.61 21.25
CA LEU A 426 -27.35 -6.17 21.45
C LEU A 426 -28.78 -5.71 21.77
N ARG A 427 -29.79 -6.26 21.08
CA ARG A 427 -31.21 -5.99 21.40
C ARG A 427 -31.62 -6.54 22.75
N GLU A 428 -31.11 -7.70 23.15
CA GLU A 428 -31.32 -8.25 24.50
C GLU A 428 -30.84 -7.25 25.55
N ILE A 429 -29.62 -6.73 25.39
CA ILE A 429 -29.05 -5.70 26.27
C ILE A 429 -29.93 -4.46 26.26
N GLN A 430 -30.29 -3.94 25.08
CA GLN A 430 -31.09 -2.70 24.92
C GLN A 430 -32.51 -2.77 25.52
N LYS A 431 -33.09 -3.97 25.64
CA LYS A 431 -34.41 -4.18 26.27
C LYS A 431 -34.36 -4.12 27.79
N TYR A 432 -33.18 -4.13 28.41
CA TYR A 432 -33.07 -4.11 29.86
C TYR A 432 -33.43 -2.74 30.46
N PRO A 433 -34.18 -2.66 31.59
CA PRO A 433 -34.54 -1.38 32.20
C PRO A 433 -33.34 -0.49 32.53
N GLY A 434 -33.44 0.80 32.18
CA GLY A 434 -32.40 1.80 32.45
C GLY A 434 -31.37 2.01 31.34
N ILE A 435 -31.44 1.28 30.21
CA ILE A 435 -30.48 1.43 29.11
C ILE A 435 -31.05 2.12 27.85
N ALA A 436 -32.36 2.34 27.78
CA ALA A 436 -33.04 2.75 26.54
C ALA A 436 -32.47 4.04 25.90
N ASN A 437 -31.91 4.95 26.70
CA ASN A 437 -31.30 6.21 26.26
C ASN A 437 -29.76 6.20 26.30
N ALA A 438 -29.14 5.04 26.49
CA ALA A 438 -27.70 4.93 26.55
C ALA A 438 -27.05 5.13 25.17
N LYS A 439 -25.92 5.83 25.14
CA LYS A 439 -25.09 5.92 23.94
C LYS A 439 -24.38 4.58 23.75
N MET A 440 -24.90 3.74 22.86
CA MET A 440 -24.30 2.45 22.55
C MET A 440 -23.61 2.46 21.18
N ALA A 441 -22.62 1.58 21.02
CA ALA A 441 -21.94 1.36 19.75
C ALA A 441 -21.53 -0.11 19.59
N ILE A 442 -21.30 -0.48 18.33
CA ILE A 442 -20.86 -1.80 17.89
C ILE A 442 -19.34 -1.77 17.76
N GLY A 443 -18.64 -2.61 18.53
CA GLY A 443 -17.20 -2.86 18.44
C GLY A 443 -16.93 -4.17 17.72
N LEU A 444 -16.12 -4.10 16.66
CA LEU A 444 -15.71 -5.26 15.85
C LEU A 444 -14.19 -5.33 15.89
N GLU A 445 -13.64 -6.37 16.51
CA GLU A 445 -12.19 -6.46 16.76
C GLU A 445 -11.39 -6.39 15.45
N GLY A 446 -11.74 -7.21 14.45
CA GLY A 446 -11.14 -7.14 13.13
C GLY A 446 -9.81 -7.87 13.02
N HIS A 447 -9.67 -9.02 13.68
CA HIS A 447 -8.49 -9.89 13.60
C HIS A 447 -8.53 -10.75 12.33
N PHE A 448 -7.98 -10.25 11.22
CA PHE A 448 -8.11 -10.93 9.92
C PHE A 448 -6.95 -11.87 9.62
N ASN A 449 -7.26 -13.08 9.15
CA ASN A 449 -6.32 -13.89 8.39
C ASN A 449 -6.25 -13.37 6.94
N THR A 450 -7.11 -13.89 6.06
CA THR A 450 -7.32 -13.38 4.70
C THR A 450 -8.71 -12.74 4.61
N PRO A 451 -8.81 -11.41 4.45
CA PRO A 451 -10.10 -10.72 4.44
C PRO A 451 -11.05 -11.18 3.31
N ASN A 452 -12.26 -11.61 3.67
CA ASN A 452 -13.37 -11.83 2.71
C ASN A 452 -14.14 -10.51 2.52
N LEU A 453 -13.68 -9.66 1.60
CA LEU A 453 -14.22 -8.30 1.43
C LEU A 453 -15.75 -8.24 1.19
N PRO A 454 -16.38 -9.14 0.40
CA PRO A 454 -17.83 -9.15 0.26
C PRO A 454 -18.58 -9.49 1.56
N TYR A 455 -18.05 -10.45 2.34
CA TYR A 455 -18.61 -10.77 3.65
C TYR A 455 -18.46 -9.60 4.62
N ILE A 456 -17.26 -9.03 4.76
CA ILE A 456 -17.00 -7.87 5.63
C ILE A 456 -18.00 -6.75 5.35
N ARG A 457 -18.18 -6.40 4.07
CA ARG A 457 -19.07 -5.31 3.68
C ARG A 457 -20.54 -5.61 4.00
N SER A 458 -21.01 -6.81 3.66
CA SER A 458 -22.40 -7.22 3.93
C SER A 458 -22.70 -7.35 5.43
N SER A 459 -21.71 -7.79 6.22
CA SER A 459 -21.81 -7.82 7.68
C SER A 459 -21.92 -6.41 8.26
N ILE A 460 -21.09 -5.47 7.79
CA ILE A 460 -21.17 -4.06 8.21
C ILE A 460 -22.53 -3.45 7.81
N ASP A 461 -23.05 -3.70 6.61
CA ASP A 461 -24.38 -3.22 6.21
C ASP A 461 -25.47 -3.75 7.15
N THR A 462 -25.41 -5.05 7.47
CA THR A 462 -26.36 -5.69 8.39
C THR A 462 -26.31 -5.05 9.77
N LEU A 463 -25.11 -4.86 10.32
CA LEU A 463 -24.91 -4.20 11.61
C LEU A 463 -25.36 -2.73 11.59
N ALA A 464 -25.12 -2.02 10.48
CA ALA A 464 -25.47 -0.60 10.33
C ALA A 464 -26.98 -0.36 10.37
N SER A 465 -27.79 -1.36 10.03
CA SER A 465 -29.26 -1.29 10.14
C SER A 465 -29.76 -1.12 11.58
N ALA A 466 -28.91 -1.34 12.60
CA ALA A 466 -29.22 -1.00 13.99
C ALA A 466 -29.19 0.51 14.28
N GLY A 467 -28.67 1.33 13.36
CA GLY A 467 -28.56 2.78 13.54
C GLY A 467 -27.52 3.22 14.57
N LEU A 468 -26.65 2.30 15.01
CA LEU A 468 -25.59 2.57 15.98
C LEU A 468 -24.24 2.83 15.30
N PRO A 469 -23.34 3.63 15.90
CA PRO A 469 -21.96 3.74 15.44
C PRO A 469 -21.26 2.37 15.43
N ILE A 470 -20.47 2.11 14.39
CA ILE A 470 -19.65 0.88 14.26
C ILE A 470 -18.18 1.28 14.24
N TRP A 471 -17.38 0.69 15.12
CA TRP A 471 -15.93 0.89 15.15
C TRP A 471 -15.24 -0.44 14.87
N LEU A 472 -14.21 -0.39 14.02
CA LEU A 472 -13.23 -1.46 13.96
C LEU A 472 -12.20 -1.18 15.06
N THR A 473 -12.08 -2.08 16.02
CA THR A 473 -11.55 -1.74 17.34
C THR A 473 -10.13 -2.23 17.58
N GLU A 474 -9.70 -3.31 16.92
CA GLU A 474 -8.45 -4.04 17.20
C GLU A 474 -7.80 -4.58 15.91
N VAL A 475 -8.02 -3.88 14.79
CA VAL A 475 -7.70 -4.40 13.44
C VAL A 475 -6.24 -4.80 13.30
N ASP A 476 -6.04 -6.06 12.96
CA ASP A 476 -4.80 -6.58 12.41
C ASP A 476 -5.09 -7.49 11.21
N VAL A 477 -4.03 -7.75 10.44
CA VAL A 477 -4.08 -8.71 9.33
C VAL A 477 -2.84 -9.57 9.46
N GLN A 478 -3.04 -10.88 9.60
CA GLN A 478 -1.94 -11.84 9.68
C GLN A 478 -1.00 -11.63 8.49
N SER A 479 0.29 -11.42 8.79
CA SER A 479 1.30 -11.23 7.75
C SER A 479 1.35 -12.46 6.83
N GLY A 480 1.00 -12.28 5.55
CA GLY A 480 1.36 -13.24 4.52
C GLY A 480 2.88 -13.23 4.30
N PRO A 481 3.50 -14.33 3.82
CA PRO A 481 4.91 -14.31 3.45
C PRO A 481 5.12 -13.27 2.33
N SER A 482 5.75 -12.15 2.68
CA SER A 482 6.08 -11.07 1.75
C SER A 482 6.99 -11.63 0.63
N GLN A 483 6.44 -11.64 -0.60
CA GLN A 483 6.95 -12.20 -1.88
C GLN A 483 6.52 -13.63 -2.24
N CYS A 484 5.77 -14.34 -1.41
CA CYS A 484 5.42 -15.73 -1.69
C CYS A 484 3.90 -15.92 -1.88
N LEU A 485 3.47 -16.17 -3.11
CA LEU A 485 2.08 -16.54 -3.37
C LEU A 485 1.95 -18.05 -3.60
N THR A 486 0.88 -18.63 -3.06
CA THR A 486 0.48 -20.01 -3.40
C THR A 486 0.08 -20.11 -4.88
N ASN A 487 -0.47 -19.03 -5.44
CA ASN A 487 -0.81 -18.92 -6.86
C ASN A 487 -0.41 -17.52 -7.38
N PRO A 488 0.19 -17.43 -8.57
CA PRO A 488 0.58 -16.16 -9.17
C PRO A 488 -0.64 -15.30 -9.53
N HIS A 489 -0.45 -13.98 -9.52
CA HIS A 489 -1.42 -13.06 -10.10
C HIS A 489 -1.35 -13.10 -11.63
N LYS A 490 -2.41 -12.63 -12.29
CA LYS A 490 -2.48 -12.48 -13.75
C LYS A 490 -1.28 -11.68 -14.30
N PRO A 491 -0.91 -11.89 -15.59
CA PRO A 491 0.10 -11.09 -16.26
C PRO A 491 -0.14 -9.60 -16.10
N GLN A 492 0.92 -8.84 -15.77
CA GLN A 492 0.86 -7.39 -15.83
C GLN A 492 0.56 -6.93 -17.26
N TYR A 493 -0.14 -5.81 -17.43
CA TYR A 493 -0.49 -5.27 -18.76
C TYR A 493 -1.16 -6.28 -19.71
N GLY A 494 -1.87 -7.29 -19.18
CA GLY A 494 -2.47 -8.36 -19.97
C GLY A 494 -1.46 -9.22 -20.74
N GLY A 495 -0.18 -9.18 -20.36
CA GLY A 495 0.92 -9.91 -21.01
C GLY A 495 1.70 -9.08 -22.04
N GLY A 496 1.20 -7.91 -22.43
CA GLY A 496 1.82 -7.06 -23.45
C GLY A 496 2.02 -7.80 -24.78
N ILE A 497 3.26 -7.90 -25.26
CA ILE A 497 3.60 -8.61 -26.52
C ILE A 497 3.87 -10.11 -26.33
N ILE A 498 3.73 -10.65 -25.12
CA ILE A 498 3.87 -12.09 -24.87
C ILE A 498 2.68 -12.84 -25.47
N VAL A 499 2.97 -13.92 -26.19
CA VAL A 499 1.95 -14.83 -26.72
C VAL A 499 1.56 -15.85 -25.65
N ASN A 500 0.26 -16.05 -25.46
CA ASN A 500 -0.30 -16.98 -24.47
C ASN A 500 0.23 -16.72 -23.04
N PRO A 501 0.11 -15.48 -22.51
CA PRO A 501 0.74 -15.07 -21.25
C PRO A 501 0.11 -15.70 -20.00
N GLU A 502 -1.18 -16.03 -20.05
CA GLU A 502 -1.91 -16.78 -19.02
C GLU A 502 -1.86 -18.31 -19.23
N LEU A 503 -1.14 -18.78 -20.26
CA LEU A 503 -0.92 -20.20 -20.55
C LEU A 503 -2.19 -21.03 -20.78
N ASN A 504 -3.31 -20.38 -21.10
CA ASN A 504 -4.60 -21.02 -21.38
C ASN A 504 -4.59 -21.95 -22.60
N HIS A 505 -3.61 -21.81 -23.49
CA HIS A 505 -3.46 -22.60 -24.71
C HIS A 505 -2.23 -23.53 -24.69
N GLY A 506 -1.83 -24.00 -23.50
CA GLY A 506 -0.73 -24.95 -23.35
C GLY A 506 0.60 -24.36 -23.83
N LEU A 507 1.33 -25.10 -24.67
CA LEU A 507 2.62 -24.67 -25.23
C LEU A 507 2.51 -23.76 -26.46
N LYS A 508 1.31 -23.32 -26.86
CA LYS A 508 1.15 -22.47 -28.06
C LYS A 508 1.96 -21.18 -27.92
N GLY A 509 2.90 -20.96 -28.86
CA GLY A 509 3.79 -19.80 -28.86
C GLY A 509 5.03 -19.94 -27.96
N TRP A 510 5.21 -21.07 -27.31
CA TRP A 510 6.36 -21.36 -26.44
C TRP A 510 7.24 -22.44 -27.05
N SER A 511 8.54 -22.29 -26.89
CA SER A 511 9.57 -23.21 -27.38
C SER A 511 10.63 -23.41 -26.31
N THR A 512 11.66 -24.20 -26.62
CA THR A 512 12.80 -24.41 -25.73
C THR A 512 13.99 -23.59 -26.20
N PHE A 513 14.69 -22.94 -25.27
CA PHE A 513 16.06 -22.48 -25.49
C PHE A 513 17.02 -23.55 -24.97
N GLY A 514 18.03 -23.94 -25.75
CA GLY A 514 18.97 -24.99 -25.37
C GLY A 514 18.33 -26.39 -25.31
N ASN A 515 18.76 -27.21 -24.36
CA ASN A 515 18.48 -28.65 -24.34
C ASN A 515 17.36 -29.09 -23.38
N ALA A 516 16.62 -28.16 -22.77
CA ALA A 516 15.60 -28.49 -21.79
C ALA A 516 14.40 -29.20 -22.45
N ILE A 517 13.65 -29.95 -21.65
CA ILE A 517 12.32 -30.42 -22.05
C ILE A 517 11.31 -29.48 -21.40
N ILE A 518 10.40 -28.92 -22.21
CA ILE A 518 9.34 -28.05 -21.71
C ILE A 518 8.01 -28.79 -21.63
N GLN A 519 7.26 -28.51 -20.56
CA GLN A 519 5.95 -29.09 -20.34
C GLN A 519 5.00 -28.02 -19.83
N HIS A 520 3.75 -28.03 -20.30
CA HIS A 520 2.66 -27.30 -19.65
C HIS A 520 2.06 -28.18 -18.54
N ARG A 521 1.98 -27.65 -17.32
CA ARG A 521 1.38 -28.32 -16.16
C ARG A 521 0.25 -27.47 -15.57
N GLU A 522 -0.71 -28.12 -14.96
CA GLU A 522 -1.79 -27.48 -14.21
C GLU A 522 -1.85 -28.07 -12.79
N SER A 523 -1.83 -27.21 -11.77
CA SER A 523 -1.94 -27.62 -10.37
C SER A 523 -2.65 -26.55 -9.56
N GLY A 524 -3.58 -26.93 -8.68
CA GLY A 524 -4.29 -25.97 -7.82
C GLY A 524 -5.12 -24.91 -8.56
N GLY A 525 -5.53 -25.19 -9.82
CA GLY A 525 -6.20 -24.23 -10.69
C GLY A 525 -5.26 -23.19 -11.33
N ASN A 526 -3.95 -23.41 -11.25
CA ASN A 526 -2.91 -22.58 -11.84
C ASN A 526 -2.22 -23.30 -13.01
N LYS A 527 -1.92 -22.58 -14.09
CA LYS A 527 -1.33 -23.13 -15.33
C LYS A 527 0.05 -22.54 -15.54
N PHE A 528 1.06 -23.39 -15.64
CA PHE A 528 2.44 -22.93 -15.72
C PHE A 528 3.26 -23.79 -16.68
N LEU A 529 4.37 -23.22 -17.17
CA LEU A 529 5.35 -23.95 -17.95
C LEU A 529 6.49 -24.40 -17.06
N VAL A 530 6.98 -25.60 -17.32
CA VAL A 530 8.12 -26.20 -16.62
C VAL A 530 9.21 -26.50 -17.63
N ALA A 531 10.43 -26.04 -17.36
CA ALA A 531 11.64 -26.50 -18.03
C ALA A 531 12.37 -27.47 -17.10
N HIS A 532 12.44 -28.73 -17.51
CA HIS A 532 13.12 -29.80 -16.78
C HIS A 532 14.20 -30.48 -17.64
N SER A 533 14.93 -31.43 -17.04
CA SER A 533 16.02 -32.18 -17.71
C SER A 533 17.09 -31.26 -18.34
N ARG A 534 17.37 -30.14 -17.66
CA ARG A 534 18.30 -29.10 -18.10
C ARG A 534 19.75 -29.59 -17.94
N ARG A 535 20.59 -29.43 -18.98
CA ARG A 535 22.03 -29.76 -18.90
C ARG A 535 22.93 -28.53 -18.94
N GLN A 536 22.35 -27.37 -19.23
CA GLN A 536 23.05 -26.09 -19.35
C GLN A 536 22.27 -25.02 -18.57
N PRO A 537 22.94 -24.03 -17.95
CA PRO A 537 22.27 -23.01 -17.15
C PRO A 537 21.17 -22.24 -17.88
N TYR A 538 21.38 -21.95 -19.17
CA TYR A 538 20.43 -21.22 -20.01
C TYR A 538 19.33 -22.09 -20.62
N ALA A 539 19.39 -23.42 -20.46
CA ALA A 539 18.40 -24.31 -21.04
C ALA A 539 17.06 -24.13 -20.33
N SER A 540 16.03 -23.61 -21.01
CA SER A 540 14.76 -23.23 -20.38
C SER A 540 13.62 -22.98 -21.38
N ILE A 541 12.46 -22.56 -20.86
CA ILE A 541 11.33 -22.09 -21.65
C ILE A 541 11.72 -20.82 -22.42
N SER A 542 11.32 -20.74 -23.69
CA SER A 542 11.61 -19.63 -24.58
C SER A 542 10.41 -19.14 -25.38
N GLN A 543 10.48 -17.87 -25.79
CA GLN A 543 9.53 -17.31 -26.75
C GLN A 543 10.24 -16.34 -27.70
N LYS A 544 10.03 -16.54 -29.00
CA LYS A 544 10.51 -15.63 -30.04
C LYS A 544 9.59 -14.43 -30.15
N LEU A 545 10.19 -13.25 -30.20
CA LEU A 545 9.55 -11.94 -30.15
C LEU A 545 10.19 -11.01 -31.19
N TYR A 546 9.59 -9.84 -31.40
CA TYR A 546 10.19 -8.77 -32.19
C TYR A 546 10.30 -7.51 -31.34
N LEU A 547 11.53 -7.05 -31.09
CA LEU A 547 11.79 -5.84 -30.32
C LEU A 547 12.15 -4.71 -31.28
N ARG A 548 11.57 -3.53 -31.04
CA ARG A 548 11.84 -2.27 -31.72
C ARG A 548 12.83 -1.43 -30.93
N LYS A 549 13.80 -0.84 -31.63
CA LYS A 549 14.68 0.23 -31.11
C LYS A 549 13.85 1.41 -30.59
N ASN A 550 14.41 2.17 -29.64
CA ASN A 550 13.82 3.37 -29.04
C ASN A 550 12.53 3.11 -28.24
N MET A 551 12.27 1.86 -27.87
CA MET A 551 11.19 1.48 -26.96
C MET A 551 11.78 1.08 -25.59
N LEU A 552 11.00 1.35 -24.56
CA LEU A 552 11.26 1.01 -23.16
C LEU A 552 10.41 -0.22 -22.80
N TYR A 553 11.02 -1.36 -22.53
CA TYR A 553 10.30 -2.60 -22.24
C TYR A 553 10.27 -2.88 -20.75
N THR A 554 9.07 -3.07 -20.20
CA THR A 554 8.89 -3.61 -18.85
C THR A 554 8.58 -5.10 -18.91
N PHE A 555 9.29 -5.88 -18.12
CA PHE A 555 9.16 -7.33 -18.08
C PHE A 555 8.68 -7.78 -16.69
N SER A 556 7.81 -8.76 -16.65
CA SER A 556 7.48 -9.47 -15.41
C SER A 556 7.16 -10.94 -15.69
N ALA A 557 7.50 -11.81 -14.76
CA ALA A 557 7.08 -13.21 -14.76
C ALA A 557 7.01 -13.73 -13.33
N TRP A 558 6.12 -14.68 -13.08
CA TRP A 558 6.13 -15.43 -11.83
C TRP A 558 7.00 -16.67 -11.99
N ILE A 559 7.93 -16.86 -11.07
CA ILE A 559 8.94 -17.90 -11.12
C ILE A 559 8.84 -18.77 -9.87
N GLN A 560 8.93 -20.07 -10.06
CA GLN A 560 9.10 -21.08 -9.01
C GLN A 560 10.17 -22.07 -9.46
N VAL A 561 10.77 -22.80 -8.52
CA VAL A 561 11.68 -23.91 -8.82
C VAL A 561 11.20 -25.20 -8.16
N SER A 562 11.60 -26.36 -8.69
CA SER A 562 11.13 -27.66 -8.19
C SER A 562 11.56 -27.96 -6.76
N GLU A 563 12.75 -27.51 -6.36
CA GLU A 563 13.35 -27.80 -5.06
C GLU A 563 14.48 -26.79 -4.75
N GLY A 564 14.86 -26.73 -3.47
CA GLY A 564 15.95 -25.86 -3.01
C GLY A 564 15.69 -24.38 -3.27
N VAL A 565 16.75 -23.59 -3.30
CA VAL A 565 16.69 -22.17 -3.64
C VAL A 565 17.60 -21.94 -4.84
N ALA A 566 17.11 -21.20 -5.84
CA ALA A 566 17.92 -20.89 -7.01
C ALA A 566 17.66 -19.48 -7.55
N ALA A 567 18.74 -18.82 -7.95
CA ALA A 567 18.65 -17.57 -8.71
C ALA A 567 18.22 -17.87 -10.15
N VAL A 568 17.13 -17.25 -10.58
CA VAL A 568 16.60 -17.35 -11.94
C VAL A 568 16.63 -15.96 -12.57
N SER A 569 17.27 -15.83 -13.73
CA SER A 569 17.38 -14.59 -14.49
C SER A 569 16.64 -14.69 -15.83
N ALA A 570 16.03 -13.60 -16.27
CA ALA A 570 15.43 -13.48 -17.60
C ALA A 570 16.40 -12.80 -18.56
N PHE A 571 16.56 -13.38 -19.75
CA PHE A 571 17.45 -12.90 -20.80
C PHE A 571 16.72 -12.79 -22.13
N PHE A 572 17.15 -11.83 -22.94
CA PHE A 572 16.73 -11.65 -24.32
C PHE A 572 17.93 -11.79 -25.23
N LYS A 573 17.94 -12.82 -26.09
CA LYS A 573 18.90 -12.93 -27.19
C LYS A 573 18.43 -12.01 -28.31
N THR A 574 19.16 -10.93 -28.56
CA THR A 574 18.87 -9.93 -29.61
C THR A 574 19.93 -10.00 -30.72
N ARG A 575 19.74 -9.26 -31.82
CA ARG A 575 20.76 -9.14 -32.89
C ARG A 575 22.09 -8.57 -32.40
N SER A 576 22.03 -7.67 -31.42
CA SER A 576 23.20 -7.01 -30.80
C SER A 576 23.79 -7.80 -29.63
N GLY A 577 23.35 -9.04 -29.40
CA GLY A 577 23.81 -9.88 -28.29
C GLY A 577 22.74 -10.11 -27.23
N PHE A 578 23.18 -10.52 -26.03
CA PHE A 578 22.28 -10.89 -24.94
C PHE A 578 22.01 -9.71 -24.02
N LYS A 579 20.74 -9.48 -23.69
CA LYS A 579 20.30 -8.46 -22.74
C LYS A 579 19.73 -9.15 -21.50
N HIS A 580 20.33 -8.93 -20.34
CA HIS A 580 19.73 -9.32 -19.06
C HIS A 580 18.61 -8.35 -18.72
N ALA A 581 17.44 -8.86 -18.39
CA ALA A 581 16.26 -8.05 -18.09
C ALA A 581 15.96 -7.94 -16.60
N GLY A 582 16.29 -8.95 -15.81
CA GLY A 582 15.99 -9.01 -14.38
C GLY A 582 16.25 -10.38 -13.79
N ALA A 583 16.28 -10.47 -12.45
CA ALA A 583 16.55 -11.71 -11.74
C ALA A 583 15.74 -11.80 -10.44
N ILE A 584 15.49 -13.04 -10.00
CA ILE A 584 14.80 -13.35 -8.74
C ILE A 584 15.49 -14.55 -8.06
N VAL A 585 15.39 -14.63 -6.74
CA VAL A 585 15.69 -15.85 -5.98
C VAL A 585 14.36 -16.59 -5.78
N ALA A 586 14.23 -17.78 -6.36
CA ALA A 586 13.02 -18.59 -6.33
C ALA A 586 13.21 -19.85 -5.48
N GLU A 587 12.12 -20.35 -4.91
CA GLU A 587 12.06 -21.53 -4.03
C GLU A 587 10.80 -22.37 -4.34
N PRO A 588 10.72 -23.66 -3.94
CA PRO A 588 9.57 -24.51 -4.22
C PRO A 588 8.33 -24.11 -3.43
N LYS A 589 7.16 -24.43 -3.99
CA LYS A 589 5.82 -24.11 -3.46
C LYS A 589 5.56 -22.61 -3.30
N CYS A 590 6.43 -21.80 -3.88
CA CYS A 590 6.44 -20.35 -3.75
C CYS A 590 6.53 -19.71 -5.14
N TRP A 591 5.49 -19.00 -5.56
CA TRP A 591 5.58 -18.16 -6.75
C TRP A 591 6.17 -16.80 -6.37
N SER A 592 7.36 -16.53 -6.88
CA SER A 592 8.10 -15.27 -6.69
C SER A 592 8.01 -14.42 -7.95
N MET A 593 7.68 -13.14 -7.79
CA MET A 593 7.64 -12.20 -8.92
C MET A 593 9.05 -11.79 -9.35
N LEU A 594 9.44 -12.14 -10.57
CA LEU A 594 10.59 -11.58 -11.27
C LEU A 594 10.11 -10.33 -12.01
N LYS A 595 10.63 -9.15 -11.63
CA LYS A 595 10.48 -7.91 -12.39
C LYS A 595 11.77 -7.57 -13.13
N GLY A 596 11.62 -7.00 -14.32
CA GLY A 596 12.74 -6.60 -15.14
C GLY A 596 12.39 -5.50 -16.12
N GLY A 597 13.39 -5.07 -16.88
CA GLY A 597 13.22 -4.13 -17.97
C GLY A 597 14.45 -4.04 -18.86
N LEU A 598 14.24 -3.61 -20.10
CA LEU A 598 15.32 -3.47 -21.07
C LEU A 598 15.03 -2.42 -22.15
N THR A 599 16.09 -1.99 -22.81
CA THR A 599 16.09 -1.29 -24.10
C THR A 599 16.90 -2.09 -25.12
N VAL A 600 16.67 -1.83 -26.40
CA VAL A 600 17.42 -2.48 -27.50
C VAL A 600 18.00 -1.46 -28.46
N ASP A 601 19.22 -1.74 -28.92
CA ASP A 601 20.00 -0.83 -29.78
C ASP A 601 19.60 -0.92 -31.26
N THR A 602 18.96 -2.03 -31.65
CA THR A 602 18.49 -2.30 -33.02
C THR A 602 17.13 -2.98 -32.99
N SER A 603 16.28 -2.67 -33.98
CA SER A 603 15.02 -3.38 -34.19
C SER A 603 15.28 -4.76 -34.80
N GLY A 604 14.61 -5.80 -34.30
CA GLY A 604 14.76 -7.14 -34.86
C GLY A 604 14.14 -8.26 -34.02
N PRO A 605 14.24 -9.51 -34.51
CA PRO A 605 13.87 -10.68 -33.75
C PRO A 605 14.70 -10.77 -32.46
N ALA A 606 14.02 -11.18 -31.38
CA ALA A 606 14.62 -11.51 -30.11
C ALA A 606 14.05 -12.83 -29.58
N GLU A 607 14.75 -13.48 -28.66
CA GLU A 607 14.26 -14.67 -27.99
C GLU A 607 14.42 -14.51 -26.48
N LEU A 608 13.29 -14.49 -25.76
CA LEU A 608 13.23 -14.53 -24.30
C LEU A 608 13.58 -15.94 -23.84
N TYR A 609 14.41 -16.08 -22.81
CA TYR A 609 14.65 -17.32 -22.08
C TYR A 609 15.06 -17.04 -20.63
N PHE A 610 15.08 -18.09 -19.81
CA PHE A 610 15.48 -18.03 -18.40
C PHE A 610 16.80 -18.78 -18.14
N GLU A 611 17.61 -18.28 -17.23
CA GLU A 611 18.87 -18.89 -16.82
C GLU A 611 18.89 -19.14 -15.31
N SER A 612 19.33 -20.33 -14.90
CA SER A 612 19.70 -20.65 -13.53
C SER A 612 20.94 -21.52 -13.53
N LYS A 613 21.96 -21.15 -12.75
CA LYS A 613 23.23 -21.90 -12.62
C LYS A 613 23.00 -23.30 -12.06
N ASN A 614 22.00 -23.47 -11.20
CA ASN A 614 21.60 -24.78 -10.72
C ASN A 614 20.80 -25.48 -11.83
N THR A 615 21.44 -26.40 -12.54
CA THR A 615 20.81 -27.17 -13.62
C THR A 615 19.97 -28.34 -13.11
N SER A 616 20.12 -28.72 -11.84
CA SER A 616 19.36 -29.80 -11.21
C SER A 616 17.91 -29.39 -10.94
N VAL A 617 17.64 -28.10 -10.73
CA VAL A 617 16.28 -27.60 -10.49
C VAL A 617 15.51 -27.36 -11.79
N GLU A 618 14.22 -27.71 -11.77
CA GLU A 618 13.28 -27.27 -12.80
C GLU A 618 13.01 -25.76 -12.65
N ILE A 619 12.85 -25.05 -13.78
CA ILE A 619 12.38 -23.66 -13.78
C ILE A 619 10.91 -23.66 -14.15
N TRP A 620 10.06 -23.13 -13.28
CA TRP A 620 8.62 -23.01 -13.49
C TRP A 620 8.28 -21.55 -13.73
N VAL A 621 7.49 -21.27 -14.77
CA VAL A 621 7.16 -19.91 -15.20
C VAL A 621 5.67 -19.76 -15.48
N ASP A 622 5.10 -18.66 -15.00
CA ASP A 622 3.70 -18.31 -15.16
C ASP A 622 3.52 -16.81 -15.37
N SER A 623 2.39 -16.43 -15.96
CA SER A 623 1.82 -15.09 -15.96
C SER A 623 2.80 -14.01 -16.42
N LEU A 624 3.39 -14.26 -17.58
CA LEU A 624 4.46 -13.46 -18.14
C LEU A 624 3.93 -12.21 -18.85
N SER A 625 4.67 -11.12 -18.75
CA SER A 625 4.40 -9.88 -19.48
C SER A 625 5.68 -9.26 -20.01
N LEU A 626 5.57 -8.71 -21.22
CA LEU A 626 6.54 -7.81 -21.79
C LEU A 626 5.80 -6.65 -22.44
N GLN A 627 5.76 -5.50 -21.77
CA GLN A 627 5.03 -4.33 -22.25
C GLN A 627 6.01 -3.29 -22.83
N PRO A 628 5.93 -2.97 -24.13
CA PRO A 628 6.65 -1.86 -24.72
C PRO A 628 5.98 -0.52 -24.38
N PHE A 629 6.81 0.50 -24.17
CA PHE A 629 6.41 1.90 -24.07
C PHE A 629 7.28 2.75 -25.01
N THR A 630 6.68 3.70 -25.70
CA THR A 630 7.43 4.82 -26.29
C THR A 630 7.98 5.72 -25.16
N GLN A 631 8.94 6.58 -25.48
CA GLN A 631 9.45 7.55 -24.51
C GLN A 631 8.34 8.49 -24.00
N GLU A 632 7.39 8.86 -24.87
CA GLU A 632 6.25 9.71 -24.53
C GLU A 632 5.26 9.00 -23.61
N GLU A 633 4.89 7.75 -23.93
CA GLU A 633 4.01 6.93 -23.09
C GLU A 633 4.64 6.69 -21.71
N TRP A 634 5.94 6.38 -21.67
CA TRP A 634 6.67 6.23 -20.41
C TRP A 634 6.64 7.51 -19.58
N SER A 635 6.98 8.65 -20.20
CA SER A 635 6.99 9.95 -19.52
C SER A 635 5.60 10.36 -19.04
N SER A 636 4.56 10.11 -19.84
CA SER A 636 3.16 10.33 -19.48
C SER A 636 2.76 9.47 -18.28
N HIS A 637 3.07 8.17 -18.30
CA HIS A 637 2.82 7.27 -17.18
C HIS A 637 3.56 7.73 -15.90
N GLN A 638 4.82 8.17 -16.03
CA GLN A 638 5.56 8.72 -14.88
C GLN A 638 4.92 10.01 -14.37
N GLN A 639 4.50 10.92 -15.24
CA GLN A 639 3.84 12.15 -14.84
C GLN A 639 2.49 11.88 -14.18
N GLN A 640 1.72 10.91 -14.65
CA GLN A 640 0.48 10.47 -13.99
C GLN A 640 0.76 9.90 -12.60
N SER A 641 1.81 9.07 -12.46
CA SER A 641 2.22 8.51 -11.17
C SER A 641 2.68 9.62 -10.22
N ILE A 642 3.52 10.55 -10.70
CA ILE A 642 3.94 11.75 -9.96
C ILE A 642 2.74 12.59 -9.58
N ASN A 643 1.79 12.84 -10.49
CA ASN A 643 0.60 13.62 -10.18
C ASN A 643 -0.26 12.92 -9.13
N LYS A 644 -0.44 11.61 -9.23
CA LYS A 644 -1.21 10.82 -8.26
C LYS A 644 -0.60 10.83 -6.86
N VAL A 645 0.74 10.79 -6.76
CA VAL A 645 1.45 10.64 -5.48
C VAL A 645 1.91 11.98 -4.90
N ARG A 646 2.29 12.94 -5.75
CA ARG A 646 2.91 14.21 -5.36
C ARG A 646 2.06 15.44 -5.64
N LYS A 647 1.00 15.32 -6.44
CA LYS A 647 0.07 16.42 -6.67
C LYS A 647 -1.28 16.11 -6.06
N THR A 648 -1.93 17.18 -5.64
CA THR A 648 -3.35 17.17 -5.32
C THR A 648 -3.95 18.35 -6.08
N ASN A 649 -5.20 18.22 -6.51
CA ASN A 649 -5.87 19.35 -7.14
C ASN A 649 -6.08 20.43 -6.08
N VAL A 650 -5.48 21.59 -6.29
CA VAL A 650 -5.70 22.78 -5.49
C VAL A 650 -6.45 23.77 -6.37
N GLY A 651 -7.75 23.92 -6.15
CA GLY A 651 -8.56 24.95 -6.80
C GLY A 651 -8.41 26.26 -6.03
N ILE A 652 -7.90 27.30 -6.69
CA ILE A 652 -7.76 28.64 -6.10
C ILE A 652 -8.56 29.62 -6.97
N GLN A 653 -9.52 30.29 -6.36
CA GLN A 653 -10.37 31.28 -7.03
C GLN A 653 -10.32 32.58 -6.24
N ALA A 654 -9.85 33.65 -6.88
CA ALA A 654 -9.87 35.00 -6.31
C ALA A 654 -11.22 35.64 -6.64
N LEU A 655 -11.98 36.03 -5.62
CA LEU A 655 -13.34 36.58 -5.77
C LEU A 655 -13.46 37.94 -5.04
N ASP A 656 -14.38 38.78 -5.50
CA ASP A 656 -14.74 40.05 -4.86
C ASP A 656 -15.72 39.85 -3.67
N LYS A 657 -16.09 40.96 -3.03
CA LYS A 657 -16.96 40.97 -1.84
C LYS A 657 -18.39 40.49 -2.11
N GLN A 658 -18.83 40.47 -3.36
CA GLN A 658 -20.13 39.92 -3.77
C GLN A 658 -20.04 38.45 -4.20
N GLY A 659 -18.84 37.86 -4.18
CA GLY A 659 -18.60 36.48 -4.60
C GLY A 659 -18.41 36.34 -6.11
N ASN A 660 -18.22 37.42 -6.85
CA ASN A 660 -17.91 37.37 -8.27
C ASN A 660 -16.42 37.13 -8.50
N PRO A 661 -16.02 36.42 -9.57
CA PRO A 661 -14.61 36.24 -9.91
C PRO A 661 -13.89 37.58 -10.15
N LEU A 662 -12.78 37.80 -9.43
CA LEU A 662 -11.87 38.90 -9.71
C LEU A 662 -11.17 38.58 -11.04
N GLN A 663 -11.53 39.32 -12.09
CA GLN A 663 -10.78 39.23 -13.33
C GLN A 663 -9.35 39.75 -13.11
N ASN A 664 -8.37 39.00 -13.62
CA ASN A 664 -6.93 39.31 -13.62
C ASN A 664 -6.19 39.20 -12.27
N ALA A 665 -6.67 38.38 -11.34
CA ALA A 665 -5.93 38.10 -10.11
C ALA A 665 -4.71 37.18 -10.36
N THR A 666 -3.54 37.55 -9.83
CA THR A 666 -2.31 36.74 -9.90
C THR A 666 -2.13 35.93 -8.62
N ILE A 667 -1.90 34.62 -8.74
CA ILE A 667 -1.67 33.70 -7.62
C ILE A 667 -0.32 33.00 -7.83
N SER A 668 0.52 32.91 -6.79
CA SER A 668 1.79 32.16 -6.82
C SER A 668 1.88 31.12 -5.69
N ILE A 669 2.46 29.96 -6.00
CA ILE A 669 2.68 28.85 -5.07
C ILE A 669 4.16 28.46 -5.14
N GLU A 670 4.82 28.29 -3.98
CA GLU A 670 6.25 27.95 -3.90
C GLU A 670 6.47 26.70 -3.01
N GLN A 671 7.23 25.72 -3.50
CA GLN A 671 7.63 24.53 -2.73
C GLN A 671 8.89 24.83 -1.91
N LYS A 672 8.81 24.74 -0.57
CA LYS A 672 9.95 25.06 0.34
C LYS A 672 10.98 23.94 0.52
N SER A 673 10.59 22.67 0.42
CA SER A 673 11.53 21.53 0.50
C SER A 673 10.93 20.24 -0.09
N PRO A 674 11.77 19.28 -0.53
CA PRO A 674 11.33 17.92 -0.85
C PRO A 674 11.10 17.09 0.42
N SER A 675 10.25 16.07 0.33
CA SER A 675 9.98 15.12 1.42
C SER A 675 11.09 14.06 1.60
N PHE A 676 12.16 14.12 0.80
CA PHE A 676 13.28 13.18 0.80
C PHE A 676 14.60 13.96 0.83
N PRO A 677 15.69 13.39 1.40
CA PRO A 677 16.98 14.05 1.43
C PRO A 677 17.52 14.24 0.01
N PHE A 678 17.84 15.49 -0.33
CA PHE A 678 18.50 15.84 -1.58
C PHE A 678 19.82 16.54 -1.26
N GLY A 679 20.93 15.99 -1.77
CA GLY A 679 22.27 16.35 -1.35
C GLY A 679 23.32 16.15 -2.43
N CYS A 680 24.56 16.51 -2.08
CA CYS A 680 25.74 16.36 -2.95
C CYS A 680 26.95 15.94 -2.10
N ALA A 681 27.91 15.26 -2.72
CA ALA A 681 29.19 14.93 -2.07
C ALA A 681 29.99 16.21 -1.77
N MET A 682 30.64 16.24 -0.62
CA MET A 682 31.49 17.34 -0.16
C MET A 682 32.89 16.82 0.12
N ASN A 683 33.92 17.52 -0.35
CA ASN A 683 35.32 17.19 -0.05
C ASN A 683 36.02 18.33 0.71
N LYS A 684 37.24 18.06 1.18
CA LYS A 684 38.03 18.94 2.05
C LYS A 684 38.24 20.35 1.52
N ASN A 685 38.14 20.57 0.20
CA ASN A 685 38.30 21.90 -0.39
C ASN A 685 37.19 22.88 0.07
N ILE A 686 36.10 22.37 0.65
CA ILE A 686 35.06 23.21 1.27
C ILE A 686 35.62 24.08 2.40
N LEU A 687 36.70 23.67 3.06
CA LEU A 687 37.23 24.37 4.23
C LEU A 687 37.98 25.66 3.90
N ASN A 688 38.48 25.80 2.66
CA ASN A 688 39.32 26.91 2.24
C ASN A 688 38.89 27.59 0.93
N ASN A 689 37.71 27.26 0.40
CA ASN A 689 37.19 27.83 -0.84
C ASN A 689 35.81 28.49 -0.62
N PRO A 690 35.75 29.82 -0.40
CA PRO A 690 34.50 30.55 -0.20
C PRO A 690 33.50 30.42 -1.35
N ALA A 691 33.98 30.31 -2.60
CA ALA A 691 33.10 30.10 -3.75
C ALA A 691 32.41 28.73 -3.67
N TYR A 692 33.14 27.69 -3.28
CA TYR A 692 32.57 26.36 -3.05
C TYR A 692 31.60 26.34 -1.87
N GLN A 693 31.94 27.02 -0.76
CA GLN A 693 31.05 27.16 0.40
C GLN A 693 29.71 27.79 0.03
N ASN A 694 29.74 28.92 -0.68
CA ASN A 694 28.54 29.63 -1.14
C ASN A 694 27.73 28.80 -2.15
N TRP A 695 28.41 28.15 -3.10
CA TRP A 695 27.75 27.29 -4.08
C TRP A 695 27.03 26.11 -3.42
N PHE A 696 27.67 25.46 -2.44
CA PHE A 696 27.15 24.27 -1.78
C PHE A 696 25.99 24.61 -0.84
N THR A 697 26.19 25.58 0.06
CA THR A 697 25.23 25.92 1.13
C THR A 697 23.93 26.55 0.61
N SER A 698 23.96 27.15 -0.57
CA SER A 698 22.79 27.68 -1.27
C SER A 698 21.93 26.60 -1.96
N ARG A 699 22.44 25.37 -2.13
CA ARG A 699 21.79 24.30 -2.92
C ARG A 699 21.42 23.07 -2.10
N PHE A 700 22.26 22.68 -1.16
CA PHE A 700 22.14 21.38 -0.51
C PHE A 700 21.94 21.50 1.00
N LYS A 701 21.06 20.66 1.53
CA LYS A 701 20.81 20.51 2.97
C LYS A 701 21.23 19.14 3.51
N VAL A 702 21.72 18.27 2.64
CA VAL A 702 22.28 16.96 2.97
C VAL A 702 23.59 16.78 2.21
N THR A 703 24.57 16.11 2.82
CA THR A 703 25.85 15.80 2.18
C THR A 703 26.42 14.46 2.62
N THR A 704 27.36 13.95 1.84
CA THR A 704 28.24 12.82 2.15
C THR A 704 29.67 13.28 1.94
N PHE A 705 30.62 12.89 2.79
CA PHE A 705 32.03 13.24 2.56
C PHE A 705 32.68 12.27 1.58
N GLU A 706 33.38 12.80 0.58
CA GLU A 706 33.87 12.02 -0.57
C GLU A 706 34.90 10.97 -0.17
N ASN A 707 35.86 11.36 0.67
CA ASN A 707 36.93 10.47 1.13
C ASN A 707 37.26 10.61 2.62
N GLU A 708 36.91 11.74 3.21
CA GLU A 708 37.49 12.22 4.47
C GLU A 708 37.09 11.39 5.70
N MET A 709 36.09 10.51 5.60
CA MET A 709 35.70 9.58 6.66
C MET A 709 36.08 8.12 6.38
N LYS A 710 36.59 7.80 5.17
CA LYS A 710 36.98 6.44 4.81
C LYS A 710 38.18 5.98 5.64
N TRP A 711 38.29 4.67 5.88
CA TRP A 711 39.28 4.13 6.84
C TRP A 711 40.71 4.44 6.43
N TYR A 712 41.07 4.28 5.15
CA TYR A 712 42.42 4.63 4.66
C TYR A 712 42.78 6.12 4.79
N SER A 713 41.79 7.02 4.82
CA SER A 713 42.02 8.46 5.01
C SER A 713 42.20 8.84 6.47
N THR A 714 41.56 8.10 7.37
CA THR A 714 41.53 8.43 8.81
C THR A 714 42.48 7.58 9.64
N GLU A 715 42.95 6.43 9.15
CA GLU A 715 43.98 5.60 9.82
C GLU A 715 44.93 4.95 8.78
N PRO A 716 45.77 5.73 8.09
CA PRO A 716 46.68 5.22 7.07
C PRO A 716 47.76 4.28 7.64
N TYR A 717 48.11 4.43 8.93
CA TYR A 717 49.06 3.58 9.65
C TYR A 717 48.40 2.97 10.89
N PRO A 718 48.79 1.73 11.30
CA PRO A 718 48.17 1.06 12.44
C PRO A 718 48.20 1.93 13.70
N GLY A 719 47.03 2.26 14.23
CA GLY A 719 46.88 3.00 15.46
C GLY A 719 47.01 4.52 15.39
N HIS A 720 47.31 5.08 14.21
CA HIS A 720 47.43 6.52 13.99
C HIS A 720 46.16 7.10 13.36
N GLU A 721 45.14 7.35 14.20
CA GLU A 721 43.89 7.95 13.73
C GLU A 721 43.99 9.49 13.63
N ASP A 722 43.69 10.05 12.46
CA ASP A 722 43.55 11.50 12.23
C ASP A 722 42.14 11.82 11.71
N TYR A 723 41.39 12.55 12.53
CA TYR A 723 40.03 13.02 12.23
C TYR A 723 39.97 14.55 12.07
N SER A 724 41.10 15.26 11.97
CA SER A 724 41.14 16.73 11.93
C SER A 724 40.29 17.30 10.79
N VAL A 725 40.46 16.77 9.57
CA VAL A 725 39.71 17.18 8.37
C VAL A 725 38.20 16.87 8.48
N PRO A 726 37.76 15.62 8.73
CA PRO A 726 36.32 15.35 8.85
C PRO A 726 35.68 16.10 10.03
N ASN A 727 36.37 16.36 11.14
CA ASN A 727 35.84 17.20 12.22
C ASN A 727 35.58 18.64 11.76
N ALA A 728 36.51 19.23 11.02
CA ALA A 728 36.34 20.58 10.48
C ALA A 728 35.16 20.64 9.50
N MET A 729 34.99 19.62 8.66
CA MET A 729 33.87 19.52 7.73
C MET A 729 32.52 19.29 8.43
N ILE A 730 32.47 18.48 9.49
CA ILE A 730 31.27 18.34 10.33
C ILE A 730 30.90 19.68 10.97
N ASN A 731 31.87 20.45 11.46
CA ASN A 731 31.62 21.76 12.04
C ASN A 731 31.08 22.75 10.99
N PHE A 732 31.65 22.77 9.78
CA PHE A 732 31.12 23.55 8.67
C PHE A 732 29.66 23.15 8.36
N ALA A 733 29.38 21.85 8.21
CA ALA A 733 28.04 21.35 7.92
C ALA A 733 27.03 21.78 9.00
N LYS A 734 27.39 21.67 10.28
CA LYS A 734 26.56 22.12 11.41
C LYS A 734 26.27 23.61 11.38
N GLN A 735 27.28 24.45 11.12
CA GLN A 735 27.12 25.92 11.05
C GLN A 735 26.14 26.34 9.96
N HIS A 736 26.03 25.56 8.88
CA HIS A 736 25.15 25.84 7.75
C HIS A 736 23.86 25.00 7.74
N ASN A 737 23.56 24.28 8.82
CA ASN A 737 22.40 23.40 8.96
C ASN A 737 22.30 22.38 7.81
N ILE A 738 23.42 21.72 7.52
CA ILE A 738 23.56 20.65 6.52
C ILE A 738 23.71 19.33 7.26
N ALA A 739 22.82 18.38 6.98
CA ALA A 739 22.87 17.04 7.56
C ALA A 739 23.90 16.17 6.82
N VAL A 740 24.58 15.27 7.55
CA VAL A 740 25.66 14.44 6.99
C VAL A 740 25.27 12.96 7.02
N ARG A 741 25.30 12.29 5.87
CA ARG A 741 25.42 10.84 5.77
C ARG A 741 26.90 10.48 5.79
N ALA A 742 27.31 9.68 6.75
CA ALA A 742 28.71 9.33 6.92
C ALA A 742 29.06 8.11 6.07
N HIS A 743 30.13 8.24 5.29
CA HIS A 743 30.61 7.24 4.35
C HIS A 743 32.13 7.04 4.53
N ASN A 744 32.61 5.90 4.97
CA ASN A 744 31.90 4.72 5.47
C ASN A 744 32.64 4.15 6.70
N ILE A 745 32.02 3.24 7.44
CA ILE A 745 32.71 2.56 8.55
C ILE A 745 33.72 1.55 7.99
N PHE A 746 33.23 0.67 7.10
CA PHE A 746 34.01 -0.36 6.41
C PHE A 746 33.68 -0.39 4.92
N TRP A 747 34.65 -0.80 4.09
CA TRP A 747 34.51 -0.95 2.65
C TRP A 747 35.04 -2.33 2.24
N ASP A 748 34.22 -3.20 1.69
CA ASP A 748 34.63 -4.60 1.50
C ASP A 748 35.69 -4.81 0.41
N ASP A 749 35.93 -3.83 -0.47
CA ASP A 749 36.99 -3.90 -1.47
C ASP A 749 38.40 -3.84 -0.81
N PRO A 750 39.23 -4.90 -0.92
CA PRO A 750 40.59 -4.91 -0.37
C PRO A 750 41.49 -3.77 -0.87
N LYS A 751 41.20 -3.21 -2.06
CA LYS A 751 41.94 -2.09 -2.65
C LYS A 751 41.76 -0.80 -1.85
N TYR A 752 40.59 -0.60 -1.27
CA TYR A 752 40.24 0.61 -0.53
C TYR A 752 40.29 0.41 0.99
N GLN A 753 40.97 -0.64 1.44
CA GLN A 753 41.36 -0.80 2.84
C GLN A 753 42.75 -0.20 3.10
N PRO A 754 43.03 0.29 4.33
CA PRO A 754 44.41 0.56 4.74
C PRO A 754 45.30 -0.65 4.45
N GLY A 755 46.41 -0.44 3.73
CA GLY A 755 47.24 -1.54 3.22
C GLY A 755 47.77 -2.49 4.30
N TRP A 756 47.92 -1.99 5.54
CA TRP A 756 48.37 -2.78 6.69
C TRP A 756 47.32 -3.80 7.19
N LEU A 757 46.04 -3.68 6.83
CA LEU A 757 45.01 -4.67 7.18
C LEU A 757 45.13 -5.96 6.36
N ASN A 758 45.71 -5.89 5.17
CA ASN A 758 45.73 -7.00 4.22
C ASN A 758 46.55 -8.19 4.73
N SER A 759 47.57 -7.95 5.54
CA SER A 759 48.49 -8.97 6.09
C SER A 759 48.13 -9.46 7.50
N LEU A 760 47.08 -8.92 8.13
CA LEU A 760 46.74 -9.28 9.51
C LEU A 760 46.18 -10.70 9.63
N SER A 761 46.50 -11.33 10.76
CA SER A 761 45.81 -12.55 11.22
C SER A 761 44.34 -12.25 11.49
N PRO A 762 43.42 -13.24 11.41
CA PRO A 762 42.01 -13.02 11.75
C PRO A 762 41.80 -12.42 13.15
N ALA A 763 42.62 -12.81 14.13
CA ALA A 763 42.55 -12.28 15.49
C ALA A 763 42.93 -10.79 15.56
N ASP A 764 44.00 -10.39 14.88
CA ASP A 764 44.45 -9.01 14.88
C ASP A 764 43.57 -8.12 14.01
N LEU A 765 43.01 -8.66 12.92
CA LEU A 765 42.01 -7.98 12.12
C LEU A 765 40.72 -7.73 12.93
N TRP A 766 40.26 -8.70 13.74
CA TRP A 766 39.15 -8.46 14.66
C TRP A 766 39.45 -7.36 15.68
N LYS A 767 40.67 -7.25 16.19
CA LYS A 767 41.07 -6.15 17.08
C LYS A 767 40.99 -4.80 16.35
N ALA A 768 41.52 -4.72 15.13
CA ALA A 768 41.48 -3.50 14.32
C ALA A 768 40.03 -3.08 13.99
N VAL A 769 39.19 -4.02 13.53
CA VAL A 769 37.77 -3.80 13.26
C VAL A 769 37.03 -3.26 14.48
N ASN A 770 37.22 -3.90 15.65
CA ASN A 770 36.56 -3.47 16.88
C ASN A 770 37.03 -2.08 17.32
N LYS A 771 38.32 -1.76 17.15
CA LYS A 771 38.86 -0.44 17.44
C LYS A 771 38.24 0.62 16.52
N ARG A 772 38.20 0.35 15.21
CA ARG A 772 37.64 1.25 14.19
C ARG A 772 36.19 1.61 14.46
N ILE A 773 35.31 0.61 14.58
CA ILE A 773 33.88 0.87 14.81
C ILE A 773 33.65 1.63 16.11
N THR A 774 34.39 1.27 17.18
CA THR A 774 34.29 1.95 18.47
C THR A 774 34.73 3.41 18.35
N SER A 775 35.87 3.67 17.71
CA SER A 775 36.42 5.03 17.57
C SER A 775 35.50 5.93 16.76
N ILE A 776 35.18 5.51 15.52
CA ILE A 776 34.45 6.38 14.59
C ILE A 776 33.00 6.61 15.06
N MET A 777 32.32 5.59 15.57
CA MET A 777 30.93 5.74 16.02
C MET A 777 30.84 6.53 17.33
N SER A 778 31.74 6.30 18.29
CA SER A 778 31.75 7.10 19.53
C SER A 778 31.99 8.58 19.21
N LYS A 779 32.83 8.86 18.21
CA LYS A 779 33.18 10.23 17.82
C LYS A 779 32.03 10.99 17.17
N TYR A 780 31.29 10.36 16.25
CA TYR A 780 30.27 11.04 15.43
C TYR A 780 28.82 10.71 15.83
N LYS A 781 28.60 9.98 16.93
CA LYS A 781 27.26 9.73 17.49
C LYS A 781 26.47 11.03 17.63
N GLY A 782 25.26 11.05 17.07
CA GLY A 782 24.37 12.22 17.08
C GLY A 782 24.81 13.40 16.20
N GLN A 783 25.89 13.27 15.42
CA GLN A 783 26.36 14.31 14.50
C GLN A 783 26.02 14.02 13.03
N VAL A 784 25.61 12.79 12.73
CA VAL A 784 25.31 12.29 11.38
C VAL A 784 23.91 11.69 11.38
N ILE A 785 23.24 11.71 10.23
CA ILE A 785 21.86 11.21 10.08
C ILE A 785 21.81 9.75 9.61
N ALA A 786 22.91 9.26 9.05
CA ALA A 786 23.05 7.93 8.48
C ALA A 786 24.51 7.47 8.43
N TRP A 787 24.72 6.16 8.41
CA TRP A 787 26.00 5.50 8.18
C TRP A 787 25.91 4.49 7.06
N ASP A 788 26.85 4.55 6.12
CA ASP A 788 27.19 3.36 5.33
C ASP A 788 28.08 2.46 6.18
N VAL A 789 27.50 1.36 6.64
CA VAL A 789 28.17 0.48 7.60
C VAL A 789 29.19 -0.39 6.89
N VAL A 790 28.79 -1.03 5.81
CA VAL A 790 29.66 -1.82 4.93
C VAL A 790 29.35 -1.43 3.49
N ASN A 791 30.33 -0.85 2.80
CA ASN A 791 30.24 -0.45 1.39
C ASN A 791 30.63 -1.60 0.46
N GLU A 792 29.90 -1.76 -0.65
CA GLU A 792 30.14 -2.74 -1.73
C GLU A 792 30.17 -4.20 -1.27
N ASN A 793 29.28 -4.53 -0.33
CA ASN A 793 29.22 -5.81 0.35
C ASN A 793 28.73 -6.96 -0.56
N LEU A 794 28.16 -6.67 -1.74
CA LEU A 794 27.72 -7.70 -2.70
C LEU A 794 28.81 -8.09 -3.70
N HIS A 795 29.75 -7.19 -4.01
CA HIS A 795 30.86 -7.46 -4.93
C HIS A 795 32.07 -8.05 -4.23
N TRP A 796 32.32 -7.61 -2.99
CA TRP A 796 33.50 -7.96 -2.24
C TRP A 796 33.14 -8.61 -0.90
N ASN A 797 34.10 -9.31 -0.32
CA ASN A 797 33.91 -10.05 0.94
C ASN A 797 35.19 -10.08 1.79
N PHE A 798 36.00 -9.01 1.76
CA PHE A 798 37.29 -8.96 2.47
C PHE A 798 37.17 -9.37 3.94
N PHE A 799 36.19 -8.82 4.65
CA PHE A 799 36.02 -9.12 6.06
C PHE A 799 35.38 -10.50 6.29
N GLU A 800 34.34 -10.87 5.54
CA GLU A 800 33.67 -12.17 5.71
C GLU A 800 34.59 -13.36 5.38
N SER A 801 35.45 -13.22 4.37
CA SER A 801 36.42 -14.25 3.99
C SER A 801 37.51 -14.49 5.05
N LYS A 802 37.84 -13.47 5.86
CA LYS A 802 38.88 -13.54 6.91
C LYS A 802 38.32 -13.76 8.32
N LEU A 803 37.16 -13.18 8.61
CA LEU A 803 36.57 -13.10 9.95
C LEU A 803 35.33 -14.00 10.14
N GLY A 804 34.87 -14.61 9.05
CA GLY A 804 33.72 -15.51 9.01
C GLY A 804 32.46 -14.84 8.45
N THR A 805 31.56 -15.68 7.92
CA THR A 805 30.34 -15.26 7.19
C THR A 805 29.38 -14.39 8.00
N LYS A 806 29.45 -14.44 9.33
CA LYS A 806 28.59 -13.63 10.21
C LYS A 806 29.07 -12.20 10.43
N PHE A 807 30.22 -11.79 9.85
CA PHE A 807 30.83 -10.49 10.09
C PHE A 807 29.84 -9.34 9.88
N SER A 808 29.12 -9.30 8.75
CA SER A 808 28.19 -8.20 8.46
C SER A 808 27.11 -8.10 9.54
N GLY A 809 26.47 -9.21 9.93
CA GLY A 809 25.50 -9.22 11.04
C GLY A 809 26.09 -8.70 12.36
N VAL A 810 27.31 -9.11 12.71
CA VAL A 810 28.02 -8.65 13.92
C VAL A 810 28.23 -7.13 13.90
N ILE A 811 28.68 -6.59 12.77
CA ILE A 811 29.04 -5.18 12.65
C ILE A 811 27.83 -4.28 12.64
N TYR A 812 26.76 -4.64 11.94
CA TYR A 812 25.51 -3.89 12.01
C TYR A 812 24.93 -3.91 13.42
N SER A 813 24.97 -5.07 14.11
CA SER A 813 24.50 -5.19 15.50
C SER A 813 25.29 -4.27 16.44
N LYS A 814 26.63 -4.24 16.29
CA LYS A 814 27.49 -3.31 17.04
C LYS A 814 27.18 -1.85 16.70
N ALA A 815 27.03 -1.50 15.42
CA ALA A 815 26.72 -0.13 15.01
C ALA A 815 25.40 0.36 15.62
N HIS A 816 24.38 -0.49 15.59
CA HIS A 816 23.09 -0.22 16.23
C HIS A 816 23.23 -0.07 17.76
N ALA A 817 24.04 -0.91 18.41
CA ALA A 817 24.28 -0.80 19.85
C ALA A 817 25.00 0.50 20.25
N PHE A 818 25.91 1.01 19.40
CA PHE A 818 26.57 2.29 19.62
C PHE A 818 25.62 3.49 19.42
N ASP A 819 24.86 3.48 18.33
CA ASP A 819 23.92 4.55 17.98
C ASP A 819 22.64 4.01 17.30
N GLY A 820 21.66 3.62 18.11
CA GLY A 820 20.39 3.10 17.63
C GLY A 820 19.46 4.14 17.00
N ALA A 821 19.79 5.43 17.09
CA ALA A 821 18.97 6.50 16.52
C ALA A 821 19.26 6.74 15.03
N THR A 822 20.50 6.44 14.61
CA THR A 822 21.02 6.68 13.26
C THR A 822 20.63 5.57 12.28
N THR A 823 20.38 5.94 11.02
CA THR A 823 19.99 4.98 9.97
C THR A 823 21.23 4.25 9.43
N LEU A 824 21.19 2.92 9.37
CA LEU A 824 22.27 2.06 8.92
C LEU A 824 22.00 1.59 7.47
N PHE A 825 22.89 1.96 6.56
CA PHE A 825 22.81 1.59 5.15
C PHE A 825 23.73 0.42 4.84
N MET A 826 23.18 -0.55 4.10
CA MET A 826 23.99 -1.31 3.13
C MET A 826 24.07 -0.43 1.89
N ASN A 827 25.26 -0.19 1.35
CA ASN A 827 25.46 0.69 0.20
C ASN A 827 26.27 -0.06 -0.86
N ASP A 828 25.76 -0.09 -2.09
CA ASP A 828 26.30 -0.95 -3.14
C ASP A 828 26.03 -0.35 -4.52
N TYR A 829 26.92 -0.63 -5.48
CA TYR A 829 26.82 -0.16 -6.86
C TYR A 829 26.23 -1.23 -7.78
N ASN A 830 25.96 -0.86 -9.03
CA ASN A 830 25.45 -1.74 -10.10
C ASN A 830 24.10 -2.44 -9.86
N THR A 831 23.48 -2.32 -8.68
CA THR A 831 22.16 -2.89 -8.40
C THR A 831 21.08 -2.40 -9.36
N ILE A 832 21.16 -1.13 -9.76
CA ILE A 832 20.20 -0.46 -10.66
C ILE A 832 20.84 0.04 -11.95
N GLU A 833 22.17 0.08 -12.01
CA GLU A 833 22.97 0.69 -13.07
C GLU A 833 23.25 -0.33 -14.19
N GLU A 834 23.61 -1.56 -13.82
CA GLU A 834 23.99 -2.60 -14.76
C GLU A 834 23.17 -3.89 -14.55
N SER A 835 22.20 -4.14 -15.44
CA SER A 835 21.41 -5.38 -15.36
C SER A 835 22.24 -6.65 -15.55
N GLY A 836 23.40 -6.55 -16.21
CA GLY A 836 24.32 -7.67 -16.41
C GLY A 836 25.13 -8.05 -15.16
N ASP A 837 25.14 -7.22 -14.12
CA ASP A 837 25.90 -7.47 -12.90
C ASP A 837 25.24 -8.60 -12.10
N LYS A 838 25.87 -9.77 -12.09
CA LYS A 838 25.33 -10.96 -11.43
C LYS A 838 25.58 -10.94 -9.92
N GLN A 839 26.41 -10.03 -9.40
CA GLN A 839 26.80 -9.91 -8.00
C GLN A 839 25.76 -9.10 -7.24
N SER A 840 25.33 -7.97 -7.81
CA SER A 840 24.49 -6.98 -7.13
C SER A 840 23.03 -6.93 -7.63
N VAL A 841 22.50 -7.99 -8.26
CA VAL A 841 21.08 -8.02 -8.63
C VAL A 841 20.16 -7.76 -7.42
N PRO A 842 19.01 -7.07 -7.57
CA PRO A 842 18.12 -6.71 -6.46
C PRO A 842 17.75 -7.86 -5.52
N ALA A 843 17.59 -9.07 -6.06
CA ALA A 843 17.26 -10.24 -5.26
C ALA A 843 18.40 -10.66 -4.30
N LYS A 844 19.66 -10.55 -4.72
CA LYS A 844 20.83 -10.81 -3.87
C LYS A 844 21.04 -9.73 -2.82
N TYR A 845 20.75 -8.48 -3.19
CA TYR A 845 20.72 -7.39 -2.25
C TYR A 845 19.74 -7.69 -1.10
N LEU A 846 18.51 -8.09 -1.44
CA LEU A 846 17.50 -8.47 -0.44
C LEU A 846 17.91 -9.71 0.37
N GLU A 847 18.56 -10.70 -0.26
CA GLU A 847 19.09 -11.88 0.43
C GLU A 847 20.13 -11.48 1.48
N LYS A 848 21.12 -10.66 1.11
CA LYS A 848 22.17 -10.19 2.02
C LYS A 848 21.60 -9.34 3.15
N LEU A 849 20.66 -8.46 2.83
CA LEU A 849 19.96 -7.65 3.82
C LEU A 849 19.19 -8.52 4.84
N ARG A 850 18.49 -9.56 4.37
CA ARG A 850 17.80 -10.54 5.25
C ARG A 850 18.79 -11.34 6.10
N GLU A 851 19.96 -11.69 5.57
CA GLU A 851 21.04 -12.33 6.33
C GLU A 851 21.48 -11.44 7.50
N ILE A 852 21.76 -10.16 7.22
CA ILE A 852 22.13 -9.17 8.25
C ILE A 852 21.01 -9.05 9.28
N GLN A 853 19.75 -8.89 8.84
CA GLN A 853 18.58 -8.72 9.71
C GLN A 853 18.29 -9.91 10.63
N LYS A 854 18.73 -11.12 10.27
CA LYS A 854 18.58 -12.33 11.12
C LYS A 854 19.57 -12.36 12.28
N TYR A 855 20.59 -11.51 12.30
CA TYR A 855 21.60 -11.52 13.35
C TYR A 855 21.04 -10.98 14.69
N PRO A 856 21.34 -11.60 15.85
CA PRO A 856 20.84 -11.14 17.14
C PRO A 856 21.20 -9.67 17.44
N GLY A 857 20.21 -8.91 17.92
CA GLY A 857 20.38 -7.50 18.31
C GLY A 857 20.16 -6.47 17.20
N ILE A 858 19.78 -6.88 15.98
CA ILE A 858 19.50 -5.94 14.87
C ILE A 858 18.00 -5.78 14.54
N ALA A 859 17.12 -6.59 15.12
CA ALA A 859 15.71 -6.67 14.72
C ALA A 859 14.95 -5.31 14.77
N ASN A 860 15.37 -4.40 15.65
CA ASN A 860 14.79 -3.07 15.82
C ASN A 860 15.66 -1.93 15.26
N ALA A 861 16.72 -2.27 14.50
CA ALA A 861 17.60 -1.26 13.93
C ALA A 861 16.92 -0.50 12.79
N LYS A 862 17.18 0.81 12.71
CA LYS A 862 16.77 1.61 11.56
C LYS A 862 17.69 1.31 10.39
N MET A 863 17.26 0.41 9.51
CA MET A 863 18.03 0.04 8.31
C MET A 863 17.48 0.71 7.06
N ALA A 864 18.34 0.91 6.06
CA ALA A 864 17.98 1.44 4.76
C ALA A 864 18.83 0.82 3.64
N ILE A 865 18.33 0.96 2.42
CA ILE A 865 18.94 0.48 1.17
C ILE A 865 19.65 1.68 0.53
N GLY A 866 20.96 1.58 0.34
CA GLY A 866 21.79 2.55 -0.39
C GLY A 866 22.15 1.98 -1.75
N LEU A 867 21.87 2.76 -2.80
CA LEU A 867 22.14 2.44 -4.19
C LEU A 867 23.02 3.55 -4.76
N GLU A 868 24.29 3.26 -5.07
CA GLU A 868 25.26 4.30 -5.42
C GLU A 868 24.80 5.10 -6.65
N GLY A 869 24.38 4.44 -7.72
CA GLY A 869 23.77 5.10 -8.87
C GLY A 869 24.78 5.69 -9.84
N HIS A 870 25.91 5.03 -10.05
CA HIS A 870 26.92 5.40 -11.04
C HIS A 870 26.52 4.99 -12.46
N PHE A 871 25.82 5.85 -13.19
CA PHE A 871 25.24 5.48 -14.49
C PHE A 871 26.14 5.85 -15.67
N ASN A 872 26.37 4.92 -16.60
CA ASN A 872 26.85 5.26 -17.94
C ASN A 872 25.71 5.81 -18.81
N THR A 873 24.71 4.95 -19.10
CA THR A 873 23.46 5.34 -19.75
C THR A 873 22.31 4.66 -19.01
N PRO A 874 21.44 5.42 -18.32
CA PRO A 874 20.39 4.84 -17.50
C PRO A 874 19.42 3.94 -18.29
N ASN A 875 19.29 2.68 -17.88
CA ASN A 875 18.23 1.78 -18.34
C ASN A 875 16.97 1.99 -17.47
N LEU A 876 16.15 2.99 -17.83
CA LEU A 876 14.99 3.40 -17.02
C LEU A 876 14.03 2.25 -16.65
N PRO A 877 13.69 1.31 -17.57
CA PRO A 877 12.86 0.17 -17.22
C PRO A 877 13.49 -0.74 -16.18
N TYR A 878 14.79 -1.03 -16.32
CA TYR A 878 15.52 -1.83 -15.33
C TYR A 878 15.56 -1.14 -13.97
N ILE A 879 15.97 0.13 -13.92
CA ILE A 879 16.02 0.95 -12.69
C ILE A 879 14.68 0.88 -11.95
N ARG A 880 13.56 1.14 -12.66
CA ARG A 880 12.22 1.08 -12.07
C ARG A 880 11.91 -0.31 -11.50
N SER A 881 12.19 -1.36 -12.27
CA SER A 881 11.92 -2.74 -11.84
C SER A 881 12.77 -3.18 -10.64
N SER A 882 14.02 -2.74 -10.57
CA SER A 882 14.93 -2.99 -9.45
C SER A 882 14.46 -2.28 -8.19
N ILE A 883 14.10 -1.00 -8.28
CA ILE A 883 13.55 -0.24 -7.15
C ILE A 883 12.23 -0.85 -6.67
N ASP A 884 11.33 -1.22 -7.58
CA ASP A 884 10.08 -1.92 -7.23
C ASP A 884 10.34 -3.23 -6.46
N THR A 885 11.39 -3.96 -6.84
CA THR A 885 11.79 -5.21 -6.17
C THR A 885 12.35 -4.92 -4.78
N LEU A 886 13.27 -3.98 -4.67
CA LEU A 886 13.89 -3.58 -3.40
C LEU A 886 12.85 -3.01 -2.41
N ALA A 887 11.86 -2.27 -2.91
CA ALA A 887 10.81 -1.66 -2.09
C ALA A 887 9.97 -2.69 -1.32
N SER A 888 9.96 -3.95 -1.77
CA SER A 888 9.30 -5.05 -1.04
C SER A 888 9.91 -5.35 0.33
N ALA A 889 11.13 -4.85 0.62
CA ALA A 889 11.73 -4.94 1.95
C ALA A 889 11.05 -4.02 2.98
N GLY A 890 10.24 -3.05 2.55
CA GLY A 890 9.63 -2.05 3.43
C GLY A 890 10.64 -1.07 4.05
N LEU A 891 11.89 -1.06 3.57
CA LEU A 891 12.93 -0.14 4.04
C LEU A 891 13.00 1.13 3.17
N PRO A 892 13.47 2.27 3.72
CA PRO A 892 13.83 3.44 2.92
C PRO A 892 14.90 3.08 1.88
N ILE A 893 14.75 3.59 0.66
CA ILE A 893 15.72 3.44 -0.43
C ILE A 893 16.25 4.81 -0.81
N TRP A 894 17.57 4.99 -0.73
CA TRP A 894 18.23 6.22 -1.16
C TRP A 894 19.14 5.92 -2.34
N LEU A 895 19.11 6.81 -3.33
CA LEU A 895 20.19 6.88 -4.31
C LEU A 895 21.28 7.75 -3.71
N THR A 896 22.46 7.19 -3.52
CA THR A 896 23.42 7.70 -2.53
C THR A 896 24.58 8.47 -3.15
N GLU A 897 24.97 8.15 -4.39
CA GLU A 897 26.20 8.63 -5.04
C GLU A 897 25.97 8.94 -6.54
N VAL A 898 24.74 9.34 -6.89
CA VAL A 898 24.29 9.40 -8.28
C VAL A 898 25.18 10.30 -9.13
N ASP A 899 25.71 9.71 -10.20
CA ASP A 899 26.31 10.42 -11.32
C ASP A 899 25.88 9.79 -12.66
N VAL A 900 26.07 10.55 -13.74
CA VAL A 900 25.80 10.06 -15.11
C VAL A 900 26.96 10.47 -16.00
N GLN A 901 27.68 9.49 -16.56
CA GLN A 901 28.82 9.76 -17.43
C GLN A 901 28.35 10.44 -18.74
N SER A 902 29.01 11.54 -19.12
CA SER A 902 28.60 12.36 -20.27
C SER A 902 28.64 11.60 -21.61
N GLY A 903 27.49 11.52 -22.29
CA GLY A 903 27.38 11.21 -23.72
C GLY A 903 26.82 12.40 -24.52
N PRO A 904 27.08 12.50 -25.84
CA PRO A 904 26.81 13.70 -26.67
C PRO A 904 25.34 14.14 -26.76
N SER A 905 24.39 13.39 -26.21
CA SER A 905 22.95 13.65 -26.31
C SER A 905 22.22 13.81 -24.97
N GLN A 906 22.91 13.71 -23.81
CA GLN A 906 22.22 13.55 -22.53
C GLN A 906 22.11 14.82 -21.67
N PHE A 907 22.88 15.87 -21.94
CA PHE A 907 22.77 17.14 -21.20
C PHE A 907 21.45 17.89 -21.47
N LEU A 908 20.78 17.65 -22.61
CA LEU A 908 19.58 18.39 -22.98
C LEU A 908 18.25 17.78 -22.49
N VAL A 909 18.19 16.52 -22.04
CA VAL A 909 16.90 15.87 -21.78
C VAL A 909 16.57 15.73 -20.29
N VAL A 910 17.58 15.55 -19.43
CA VAL A 910 17.36 15.42 -17.97
C VAL A 910 17.53 16.76 -17.25
N ALA A 911 18.54 17.57 -17.62
CA ALA A 911 18.76 18.87 -17.00
C ALA A 911 17.80 19.96 -17.52
N VAL A 912 17.55 20.03 -18.84
CA VAL A 912 16.66 21.07 -19.39
C VAL A 912 15.20 20.81 -19.01
N ASN A 913 14.69 19.57 -19.04
CA ASN A 913 13.30 19.30 -18.63
C ASN A 913 13.04 19.54 -17.13
N TYR A 914 14.06 19.42 -16.29
CA TYR A 914 13.93 19.67 -14.85
C TYR A 914 14.10 21.16 -14.51
N LEU A 915 15.03 21.86 -15.18
CA LEU A 915 15.29 23.29 -14.95
C LEU A 915 14.27 24.22 -15.62
N THR A 916 13.85 23.93 -16.86
CA THR A 916 12.86 24.78 -17.58
C THR A 916 11.45 24.70 -17.01
N LYS A 917 11.08 23.60 -16.34
CA LYS A 917 9.73 23.47 -15.76
C LYS A 917 9.59 24.03 -14.35
N HIS A 918 10.69 24.17 -13.59
CA HIS A 918 10.60 24.35 -12.14
C HIS A 918 11.45 25.50 -11.56
N ILE A 919 12.31 26.18 -12.34
CA ILE A 919 13.20 27.24 -11.80
C ILE A 919 13.08 28.61 -12.51
N LEU A 920 12.40 28.74 -13.65
CA LEU A 920 12.14 30.06 -14.29
C LEU A 920 10.64 30.31 -14.46
N PRO A 921 9.99 31.19 -13.68
CA PRO A 921 8.73 31.77 -14.07
C PRO A 921 9.04 32.99 -14.96
N PHE A 922 9.37 32.76 -16.24
CA PHE A 922 9.33 33.83 -17.23
C PHE A 922 8.25 33.50 -18.26
N ASP A 923 7.19 34.29 -18.18
CA ASP A 923 5.97 34.20 -18.98
C ASP A 923 6.27 34.67 -20.40
N PHE A 924 6.76 33.76 -21.24
CA PHE A 924 7.11 34.04 -22.64
C PHE A 924 5.87 34.35 -23.51
N GLU A 925 4.68 33.98 -23.06
CA GLU A 925 3.41 34.25 -23.75
C GLU A 925 2.89 35.68 -23.51
N ALA A 926 3.16 36.28 -22.35
CA ALA A 926 2.72 37.63 -22.03
C ALA A 926 3.46 38.75 -22.81
N THR A 927 4.68 38.49 -23.28
CA THR A 927 5.49 39.47 -24.05
C THR A 927 5.08 39.51 -25.53
N LEU A 928 4.56 38.41 -26.08
CA LEU A 928 4.01 38.35 -27.43
C LEU A 928 2.63 39.04 -27.53
N ALA A 929 1.84 39.03 -26.46
CA ALA A 929 0.53 39.69 -26.43
C ALA A 929 0.61 41.22 -26.30
N ARG A 930 1.73 41.79 -25.82
CA ARG A 930 1.93 43.25 -25.69
C ARG A 930 2.45 43.95 -26.95
N HIS A 931 2.84 43.21 -27.99
CA HIS A 931 3.28 43.77 -29.27
C HIS A 931 2.23 43.66 -30.40
N ALA A 932 1.04 43.12 -30.13
CA ALA A 932 -0.01 42.88 -31.13
C ALA A 932 -1.10 43.96 -31.20
N THR A 933 -0.88 45.16 -30.66
CA THR A 933 -1.79 46.31 -30.79
C THR A 933 -1.12 47.48 -31.51
N MET A 934 -0.82 47.31 -32.80
CA MET A 934 -0.86 48.39 -33.80
C MET A 934 -1.32 47.78 -35.13
N ALA A 935 -2.25 48.48 -35.79
CA ALA A 935 -3.10 48.01 -36.88
C ALA A 935 -2.40 48.05 -38.29
N PRO A 936 -3.12 47.95 -39.43
CA PRO A 936 -3.41 46.71 -40.14
C PRO A 936 -2.97 46.75 -41.63
N PHE A 937 -2.47 45.67 -42.24
CA PHE A 937 -2.50 45.58 -43.71
C PHE A 937 -2.67 44.16 -44.25
N ALA A 938 -3.76 44.06 -45.02
CA ALA A 938 -4.20 43.16 -46.08
C ALA A 938 -3.32 41.97 -46.57
N SER A 939 -4.03 40.85 -46.76
CA SER A 939 -3.93 39.81 -47.80
C SER A 939 -2.57 39.17 -48.09
N ILE A 940 -2.48 37.84 -47.89
CA ILE A 940 -2.15 36.84 -48.93
C ILE A 940 -2.16 35.43 -48.30
N ASP A 941 -2.51 34.48 -49.16
CA ASP A 941 -2.77 33.04 -49.06
C ASP A 941 -2.09 32.14 -48.01
N GLN A 942 -2.85 31.12 -47.62
CA GLN A 942 -2.45 29.90 -46.94
C GLN A 942 -1.71 28.95 -47.91
N GLN A 943 -0.41 28.72 -47.71
CA GLN A 943 0.25 27.40 -47.78
C GLN A 943 1.78 27.55 -47.73
N ALA A 944 2.42 26.67 -46.96
CA ALA A 944 3.86 26.44 -46.83
C ALA A 944 4.68 27.60 -46.23
N SER A 945 5.16 27.41 -44.99
CA SER A 945 6.50 27.80 -44.48
C SER A 945 6.48 27.96 -42.95
N THR A 946 6.75 26.89 -42.19
CA THR A 946 7.30 27.04 -40.82
C THR A 946 8.14 25.83 -40.41
N GLN A 947 8.83 25.20 -41.37
CA GLN A 947 9.76 24.10 -41.10
C GLN A 947 11.20 24.37 -41.55
N ILE A 948 11.52 25.57 -42.01
CA ILE A 948 12.87 25.90 -42.53
C ILE A 948 13.23 27.32 -42.08
N LEU A 949 13.81 27.48 -40.87
CA LEU A 949 14.67 28.64 -40.54
C LEU A 949 15.44 28.55 -39.20
N LEU A 950 15.41 27.42 -38.48
CA LEU A 950 16.24 27.23 -37.27
C LEU A 950 17.25 26.07 -37.34
N MET A 951 17.36 25.35 -38.47
CA MET A 951 18.26 24.19 -38.58
C MET A 951 19.53 24.42 -39.41
N THR A 952 19.72 25.58 -40.03
CA THR A 952 20.87 25.81 -40.91
C THR A 952 22.18 26.09 -40.15
N PRO A 953 22.23 26.90 -39.07
CA PRO A 953 23.50 27.19 -38.38
C PRO A 953 24.05 26.01 -37.56
N ILE A 954 23.17 25.13 -37.07
CA ILE A 954 23.54 23.98 -36.21
C ILE A 954 24.13 22.84 -37.05
N ARG A 955 23.68 22.68 -38.29
CA ARG A 955 24.17 21.65 -39.21
C ARG A 955 25.60 21.92 -39.67
N ASP A 956 25.96 23.20 -39.85
CA ASP A 956 27.31 23.61 -40.26
C ASP A 956 28.32 23.48 -39.10
N LEU A 957 27.91 23.83 -37.87
CA LEU A 957 28.70 23.61 -36.64
C LEU A 957 28.98 22.11 -36.38
N MET A 958 27.98 21.26 -36.61
CA MET A 958 28.09 19.79 -36.48
C MET A 958 28.99 19.16 -37.57
N THR A 959 29.17 19.83 -38.71
CA THR A 959 30.03 19.36 -39.80
C THR A 959 31.50 19.75 -39.56
N GLU A 960 31.77 20.90 -38.94
CA GLU A 960 33.13 21.30 -38.55
C GLU A 960 33.65 20.57 -37.31
N LEU A 961 32.82 20.35 -36.28
CA LEU A 961 33.23 19.61 -35.07
C LEU A 961 33.56 18.14 -35.35
N ASN A 962 32.90 17.52 -36.33
CA ASN A 962 33.20 16.14 -36.75
C ASN A 962 34.49 16.01 -37.58
N ARG A 963 35.08 17.12 -38.07
CA ARG A 963 36.37 17.10 -38.79
C ARG A 963 37.59 17.09 -37.86
N TRP A 964 37.43 17.40 -36.58
CA TRP A 964 38.54 17.49 -35.60
C TRP A 964 38.46 16.38 -34.55
N ASN A 965 38.56 15.13 -34.99
CA ASN A 965 38.60 13.96 -34.12
C ASN A 965 40.06 13.52 -33.91
N PHE A 966 40.66 13.86 -32.76
CA PHE A 966 41.91 13.23 -32.31
C PHE A 966 41.65 12.44 -31.02
N SER A 967 41.76 11.12 -31.14
CA SER A 967 41.88 10.21 -30.00
C SER A 967 43.23 10.41 -29.32
N SER A 968 43.24 10.67 -28.01
CA SER A 968 44.48 10.67 -27.21
C SER A 968 44.37 9.73 -26.01
N ARG A 969 44.70 8.45 -26.25
CA ARG A 969 45.54 7.71 -25.31
C ARG A 969 46.99 8.03 -25.68
N ASN A 970 47.79 8.35 -24.66
CA ASN A 970 49.22 8.65 -24.67
C ASN A 970 49.62 10.05 -25.16
N VAL A 971 50.12 10.88 -24.24
CA VAL A 971 51.06 11.96 -24.58
C VAL A 971 52.18 11.99 -23.54
N ALA A 972 53.37 11.60 -23.98
CA ALA A 972 54.62 12.20 -23.53
C ALA A 972 55.26 12.88 -24.77
N ASN A 973 55.64 14.15 -24.60
CA ASN A 973 56.42 15.03 -25.51
C ASN A 973 55.73 15.69 -26.74
N GLN A 974 55.22 16.93 -26.52
CA GLN A 974 55.26 18.20 -27.33
C GLN A 974 54.84 18.24 -28.83
N PRO A 975 54.48 19.43 -29.44
CA PRO A 975 54.23 20.78 -28.91
C PRO A 975 52.81 21.36 -29.21
N SER A 976 52.48 22.48 -28.56
CA SER A 976 51.18 23.19 -28.58
C SER A 976 50.87 23.98 -29.88
N PRO A 977 49.60 24.01 -30.36
CA PRO A 977 49.18 24.89 -31.47
C PRO A 977 48.91 26.34 -31.03
N SER A 978 48.93 27.24 -32.02
CA SER A 978 49.18 28.68 -31.93
C SER A 978 48.05 29.57 -31.38
N VAL A 979 48.47 30.72 -30.82
CA VAL A 979 47.72 31.73 -30.05
C VAL A 979 46.53 32.39 -30.78
N GLY A 980 46.41 32.24 -32.11
CA GLY A 980 45.34 32.88 -32.90
C GLY A 980 43.95 32.27 -32.72
N VAL A 981 43.83 30.95 -32.56
CA VAL A 981 42.53 30.24 -32.52
C VAL A 981 41.84 30.40 -31.15
N VAL A 982 42.61 30.62 -30.08
CA VAL A 982 42.09 30.84 -28.73
C VAL A 982 41.46 32.24 -28.59
N ALA A 983 41.90 33.22 -29.39
CA ALA A 983 41.40 34.59 -29.32
C ALA A 983 39.99 34.76 -29.94
N GLU A 984 39.71 34.09 -31.07
CA GLU A 984 38.38 34.17 -31.72
C GLU A 984 37.29 33.42 -30.94
N VAL A 985 37.62 32.26 -30.36
CA VAL A 985 36.69 31.48 -29.52
C VAL A 985 36.34 32.21 -28.22
N ASN A 986 37.32 32.87 -27.59
CA ASN A 986 37.09 33.67 -26.38
C ASN A 986 36.30 34.97 -26.65
N SER A 987 36.46 35.58 -27.83
CA SER A 987 35.68 36.75 -28.25
C SER A 987 34.20 36.40 -28.48
N LEU A 988 33.94 35.27 -29.15
CA LEU A 988 32.58 34.75 -29.37
C LEU A 988 31.90 34.30 -28.07
N MET A 989 32.63 33.64 -27.16
CA MET A 989 32.09 33.30 -25.83
C MET A 989 31.82 34.54 -24.98
N SER A 990 32.66 35.58 -25.03
CA SER A 990 32.45 36.82 -24.25
C SER A 990 31.26 37.64 -24.76
N LEU A 991 31.00 37.63 -26.07
CA LEU A 991 29.82 38.26 -26.67
C LEU A 991 28.53 37.53 -26.27
N TYR A 992 28.55 36.19 -26.26
CA TYR A 992 27.44 35.36 -25.80
C TYR A 992 27.20 35.47 -24.29
N LEU A 993 28.27 35.55 -23.49
CA LEU A 993 28.16 35.74 -22.04
C LEU A 993 27.62 37.13 -21.70
N SER A 994 28.01 38.18 -22.46
CA SER A 994 27.46 39.53 -22.31
C SER A 994 26.00 39.62 -22.71
N LEU A 995 25.58 38.97 -23.80
CA LEU A 995 24.16 38.90 -24.20
C LEU A 995 23.32 38.11 -23.18
N PHE A 996 23.89 37.05 -22.61
CA PHE A 996 23.25 36.25 -21.56
C PHE A 996 23.14 37.02 -20.23
N LEU A 997 24.17 37.77 -19.83
CA LEU A 997 24.15 38.61 -18.62
C LEU A 997 23.24 39.84 -18.76
N THR A 998 23.14 40.44 -19.95
CA THR A 998 22.25 41.58 -20.21
C THR A 998 20.77 41.17 -20.23
N ALA A 999 20.47 39.92 -20.58
CA ALA A 999 19.13 39.33 -20.51
C ALA A 999 18.74 38.83 -19.11
N VAL A 1000 19.71 38.67 -18.20
CA VAL A 1000 19.51 38.22 -16.81
C VAL A 1000 19.46 39.40 -15.82
N LEU A 1001 19.96 40.58 -16.20
CA LEU A 1001 20.03 41.77 -15.35
C LEU A 1001 19.03 42.90 -15.70
N ASN A 1002 18.13 42.70 -16.66
CA ASN A 1002 17.00 43.61 -16.94
C ASN A 1002 15.65 42.93 -16.70
#